data_AF-A0A1I3FGI2-F1
#
_entry.id   AF-A0A1I3FGI2-F1
#
_cell.length_a   1.000
_cell.length_b   1.000
_cell.length_c   1.000
_cell.angle_alpha   90.00
_cell.angle_beta   90.00
_cell.angle_gamma   90.00
#
_symmetry.space_group_name_H-M   'P 1'
#
loop_
_entity.id
_entity.type
_entity.pdbx_description
1 polymer ?
#
loop_
_entity_poly.entity_id
_entity_poly.type
_entity_poly.pdbx_seq_one_letter_code
_entity_poly.pdbx_strand_id
1 'polypeptide(L)'
;MNTKKDLATGKWELWRRLLLLLCCALAAWCYMYVSTTPLLRVHNAQMERRQEREITGQFVTEWQRHLAVLPLEEYAAVIAGENLVFVEGLEWELFIRKITEQNGINHSKIAPRFFFGTEEEPLRKAWMQAANPQDPVFIEYIEADGSKDYLQVTYMTFTNDDFMIGGIGGSYNTPPDNLLYPIRSMAYVFMVVGILLYVKIPKPKRYADSMYYSSWKNVLLDIMAVVLFTMFFALPLFITGGSVQSLALMMPLVIVFWGMAILCSSLMYIAAWNASFSMEVKEDQLLMASYRGGDRILYQDIAFVQPAEKRYPRWFKWLMFFAMLGSKGSMAPVMTSHWINSAGVQSQGLRIHMKNGKRIDFWLMDQMGNPVFSGVEKLINSLSGADIPCREEVVTDRSLTHVPGGVGFWDKKPVIVPYMATCTLFLLVMISSLYVSRTAMVSEIPYTEDRVSIEKQTTYPEFAGVPLNIGEKEWVRHFGAEGVERGVVLKQIPEGGYMISGVSNSGNYTRPASYLIQTDEEGNLMWEERYPTPGKDSINQGMIITQNGHFLLTGNEGDYRGRSIFVKKVSREGEEQWHRHDSSEENSGGVDLWEHPDGDLLVLLNSGTLANLKRMDPQGNIIWEKPIGIDNKKSSASKIVSLSEEHFLISGSVVKETDAFWKAAIMMVDINGDTLWQREYGGDGDDRILDAALLDDGSMAFIGFTHVDSGLFRSVSLLITDVEGKEERNKSYPIPNYHGTGTAIIGLGDGKMAILVNVNKHSTTHDFALIAILDRQGNIVSAHRLDADGDVRGSDMILSSDGAILITGRSDGQDMFGSTNAFLMKMSY
;
A
#
# COMPACT_ATOMS: atom_id res chain seq x y z
N MET A 1 69.14 -19.87 -10.30
CA MET A 1 68.01 -18.92 -10.26
C MET A 1 66.89 -19.53 -9.44
N ASN A 2 66.30 -18.77 -8.53
CA ASN A 2 65.35 -19.26 -7.53
C ASN A 2 63.96 -19.44 -8.20
N THR A 3 63.78 -20.56 -8.92
CA THR A 3 62.71 -20.82 -9.91
C THR A 3 61.28 -20.78 -9.38
N LYS A 4 61.06 -20.74 -8.05
CA LYS A 4 59.73 -20.51 -7.46
C LYS A 4 59.25 -19.05 -7.56
N LYS A 5 60.15 -18.07 -7.72
CA LYS A 5 59.78 -16.64 -7.77
C LYS A 5 59.40 -16.13 -9.16
N ASP A 6 59.77 -16.85 -10.24
CA ASP A 6 59.59 -16.38 -11.63
C ASP A 6 58.40 -16.99 -12.37
N LEU A 7 57.71 -17.97 -11.77
CA LEU A 7 56.45 -18.52 -12.29
C LEU A 7 55.32 -17.54 -11.98
N ALA A 8 54.98 -16.73 -12.98
CA ALA A 8 53.99 -15.66 -12.99
C ALA A 8 52.87 -15.84 -11.95
N THR A 9 52.93 -15.07 -10.86
CA THR A 9 51.85 -15.06 -9.88
C THR A 9 50.69 -14.27 -10.47
N GLY A 10 49.80 -14.93 -11.19
CA GLY A 10 48.52 -14.37 -11.67
C GLY A 10 47.54 -14.00 -10.55
N LYS A 11 48.02 -13.77 -9.31
CA LYS A 11 47.23 -13.41 -8.12
C LYS A 11 46.31 -12.23 -8.37
N TRP A 12 46.75 -11.28 -9.21
CA TRP A 12 45.97 -10.11 -9.60
C TRP A 12 44.82 -10.40 -10.56
N GLU A 13 44.80 -11.54 -11.28
CA GLU A 13 43.69 -11.89 -12.19
C GLU A 13 42.37 -12.13 -11.44
N LEU A 14 42.44 -12.67 -10.22
CA LEU A 14 41.25 -12.87 -9.39
C LEU A 14 40.75 -11.52 -8.84
N TRP A 15 41.65 -10.72 -8.26
CA TRP A 15 41.32 -9.40 -7.72
C TRP A 15 40.75 -8.46 -8.77
N ARG A 16 41.30 -8.49 -9.99
CA ARG A 16 40.81 -7.68 -11.12
C ARG A 16 39.34 -7.93 -11.44
N ARG A 17 38.88 -9.18 -11.32
CA ARG A 17 37.50 -9.58 -11.60
C ARG A 17 36.57 -9.34 -10.42
N LEU A 18 37.05 -9.61 -9.20
CA LEU A 18 36.29 -9.32 -7.98
C LEU A 18 36.03 -7.81 -7.81
N LEU A 19 37.02 -6.97 -8.10
CA LEU A 19 36.87 -5.51 -8.08
C LEU A 19 35.86 -5.03 -9.14
N LEU A 20 35.85 -5.65 -10.32
CA LEU A 20 34.85 -5.35 -11.35
C LEU A 20 33.43 -5.69 -10.87
N LEU A 21 33.21 -6.87 -10.28
CA LEU A 21 31.90 -7.24 -9.72
C LEU A 21 31.47 -6.33 -8.57
N LEU A 22 32.40 -5.96 -7.69
CA LEU A 22 32.14 -5.01 -6.62
C LEU A 22 31.67 -3.67 -7.19
N CYS A 23 32.35 -3.16 -8.22
CA CYS A 23 31.97 -1.92 -8.87
C CYS A 23 30.60 -2.03 -9.56
N CYS A 24 30.27 -3.17 -10.19
CA CYS A 24 28.95 -3.42 -10.77
C CYS A 24 27.85 -3.49 -9.70
N ALA A 25 28.12 -4.14 -8.57
CA ALA A 25 27.19 -4.23 -7.44
C ALA A 25 26.93 -2.84 -6.82
N LEU A 26 27.99 -2.05 -6.57
CA LEU A 26 27.87 -0.67 -6.09
C LEU A 26 27.16 0.22 -7.10
N ALA A 27 27.44 0.06 -8.40
CA ALA A 27 26.75 0.81 -9.45
C ALA A 27 25.25 0.50 -9.45
N ALA A 28 24.86 -0.77 -9.44
CA ALA A 28 23.46 -1.17 -9.37
C ALA A 28 22.76 -0.65 -8.10
N TRP A 29 23.46 -0.72 -6.96
CA TRP A 29 22.95 -0.23 -5.68
C TRP A 29 22.75 1.30 -5.67
N CYS A 30 23.78 2.08 -6.06
CA CYS A 30 23.68 3.53 -6.15
C CYS A 30 22.64 3.99 -7.17
N TYR A 31 22.50 3.28 -8.29
CA TYR A 31 21.53 3.60 -9.32
C TYR A 31 20.08 3.47 -8.82
N MET A 32 19.84 2.44 -7.99
CA MET A 32 18.54 2.10 -7.40
C MET A 32 18.39 2.60 -5.95
N TYR A 33 19.27 3.48 -5.47
CA TYR A 33 19.11 4.10 -4.16
C TYR A 33 18.09 5.22 -4.25
N VAL A 34 16.98 5.05 -3.53
CA VAL A 34 15.88 6.00 -3.42
C VAL A 34 16.01 6.73 -2.08
N SER A 35 15.84 8.05 -2.10
CA SER A 35 15.68 8.86 -0.90
C SER A 35 14.19 8.97 -0.56
N THR A 36 13.79 8.53 0.64
CA THR A 36 12.41 8.74 1.16
C THR A 36 12.27 10.06 1.91
N THR A 37 13.27 10.93 1.79
CA THR A 37 13.21 12.27 2.38
C THR A 37 12.00 13.02 1.83
N PRO A 38 11.18 13.63 2.69
CA PRO A 38 10.03 14.40 2.25
C PRO A 38 10.45 15.55 1.32
N LEU A 39 9.58 15.89 0.39
CA LEU A 39 9.81 16.96 -0.58
C LEU A 39 8.67 17.98 -0.52
N LEU A 40 8.99 19.24 -0.84
CA LEU A 40 8.04 20.31 -1.02
C LEU A 40 7.74 20.49 -2.50
N ARG A 41 6.46 20.37 -2.88
CA ARG A 41 5.98 20.71 -4.23
C ARG A 41 5.52 22.15 -4.23
N VAL A 42 6.09 22.98 -5.11
CA VAL A 42 5.72 24.39 -5.23
C VAL A 42 5.20 24.65 -6.63
N HIS A 43 4.04 25.27 -6.72
CA HIS A 43 3.48 25.71 -8.00
C HIS A 43 2.65 26.96 -7.82
N ASN A 44 2.41 27.68 -8.91
CA ASN A 44 1.49 28.81 -8.90
C ASN A 44 0.06 28.29 -8.59
N ALA A 45 -0.58 28.87 -7.57
CA ALA A 45 -1.90 28.49 -7.10
C ALA A 45 -3.01 28.89 -8.09
N GLN A 46 -2.72 29.82 -9.01
CA GLN A 46 -3.61 30.38 -10.03
C GLN A 46 -4.96 30.79 -9.43
N MET A 47 -4.94 31.51 -8.30
CA MET A 47 -6.15 31.84 -7.53
C MET A 47 -7.20 32.55 -8.38
N GLU A 48 -6.78 33.46 -9.27
CA GLU A 48 -7.69 34.14 -10.19
C GLU A 48 -8.42 33.17 -11.13
N ARG A 49 -7.70 32.24 -11.78
CA ARG A 49 -8.32 31.19 -12.61
C ARG A 49 -9.16 30.21 -11.80
N ARG A 50 -8.78 29.96 -10.56
CA ARG A 50 -9.53 29.09 -9.63
C ARG A 50 -10.88 29.75 -9.32
N GLN A 51 -10.86 31.05 -9.02
CA GLN A 51 -12.04 31.88 -8.80
C GLN A 51 -12.94 31.96 -10.04
N GLU A 52 -12.37 32.19 -11.24
CA GLU A 52 -13.12 32.18 -12.51
C GLU A 52 -13.84 30.85 -12.75
N ARG A 53 -13.26 29.73 -12.28
CA ARG A 53 -13.83 28.40 -12.48
C ARG A 53 -14.96 28.07 -11.52
N GLU A 54 -15.11 28.79 -10.41
CA GLU A 54 -16.19 28.55 -9.44
C GLU A 54 -17.58 28.62 -10.11
N ILE A 55 -17.70 29.41 -11.19
CA ILE A 55 -18.94 29.61 -11.95
C ILE A 55 -19.03 28.82 -13.27
N THR A 56 -18.06 27.96 -13.59
CA THR A 56 -17.98 27.28 -14.92
C THR A 56 -18.77 25.97 -15.05
N GLY A 57 -19.61 25.61 -14.07
CA GLY A 57 -20.44 24.39 -14.07
C GLY A 57 -21.91 24.62 -14.49
N GLN A 58 -22.62 23.55 -14.89
CA GLN A 58 -24.08 23.59 -15.15
C GLN A 58 -24.91 23.84 -13.88
N PHE A 59 -24.35 23.54 -12.71
CA PHE A 59 -24.94 23.80 -11.40
C PHE A 59 -23.89 24.53 -10.55
N VAL A 60 -24.08 25.83 -10.36
CA VAL A 60 -23.22 26.68 -9.53
C VAL A 60 -23.96 26.99 -8.23
N THR A 61 -23.39 26.60 -7.09
CA THR A 61 -23.98 26.84 -5.77
C THR A 61 -23.92 28.31 -5.38
N GLU A 62 -24.73 28.75 -4.41
CA GLU A 62 -24.66 30.12 -3.90
C GLU A 62 -23.31 30.45 -3.26
N TRP A 63 -22.67 29.49 -2.60
CA TRP A 63 -21.31 29.63 -2.08
C TRP A 63 -20.27 29.86 -3.19
N GLN A 64 -20.35 29.10 -4.28
CA GLN A 64 -19.48 29.32 -5.44
C GLN A 64 -19.69 30.68 -6.10
N ARG A 65 -20.95 31.16 -6.15
CA ARG A 65 -21.25 32.53 -6.61
C ARG A 65 -20.70 33.59 -5.67
N HIS A 66 -20.79 33.37 -4.36
CA HIS A 66 -20.20 34.26 -3.36
C HIS A 66 -18.68 34.32 -3.51
N LEU A 67 -18.01 33.17 -3.55
CA LEU A 67 -16.56 33.07 -3.76
C LEU A 67 -16.09 33.75 -5.05
N ALA A 68 -16.87 33.63 -6.14
CA ALA A 68 -16.53 34.24 -7.43
C ALA A 68 -16.61 35.78 -7.44
N VAL A 69 -17.30 36.39 -6.47
CA VAL A 69 -17.50 37.85 -6.38
C VAL A 69 -16.59 38.50 -5.33
N LEU A 70 -15.97 37.70 -4.45
CA LEU A 70 -15.02 38.21 -3.46
C LEU A 70 -13.81 38.90 -4.12
N PRO A 71 -13.25 39.95 -3.48
CA PRO A 71 -11.90 40.41 -3.83
C PRO A 71 -10.91 39.25 -3.78
N LEU A 72 -9.93 39.22 -4.70
CA LEU A 72 -8.99 38.10 -4.83
C LEU A 72 -8.25 37.78 -3.52
N GLU A 73 -7.94 38.81 -2.73
CA GLU A 73 -7.29 38.68 -1.41
C GLU A 73 -8.18 37.94 -0.41
N GLU A 74 -9.47 38.29 -0.37
CA GLU A 74 -10.46 37.64 0.51
C GLU A 74 -10.73 36.21 0.04
N TYR A 75 -10.82 35.98 -1.27
CA TYR A 75 -10.92 34.64 -1.85
C TYR A 75 -9.71 33.78 -1.45
N ALA A 76 -8.49 34.30 -1.59
CA ALA A 76 -7.28 33.58 -1.21
C ALA A 76 -7.24 33.27 0.29
N ALA A 77 -7.63 34.22 1.16
CA ALA A 77 -7.71 34.01 2.60
C ALA A 77 -8.75 32.95 3.00
N VAL A 78 -9.91 32.90 2.32
CA VAL A 78 -10.94 31.88 2.57
C VAL A 78 -10.49 30.49 2.13
N ILE A 79 -9.80 30.39 0.98
CA ILE A 79 -9.30 29.11 0.46
C ILE A 79 -8.09 28.59 1.25
N ALA A 80 -7.17 29.46 1.64
CA ALA A 80 -5.95 29.10 2.34
C ALA A 80 -6.13 28.95 3.86
N GLY A 81 -7.12 29.62 4.45
CA GLY A 81 -7.37 29.60 5.88
C GLY A 81 -6.14 30.02 6.70
N GLU A 82 -5.85 29.26 7.77
CA GLU A 82 -4.71 29.49 8.66
C GLU A 82 -3.35 29.11 8.04
N ASN A 83 -3.34 28.55 6.83
CA ASN A 83 -2.12 28.17 6.10
C ASN A 83 -1.72 29.21 5.04
N LEU A 84 -2.26 30.43 5.11
CA LEU A 84 -1.78 31.56 4.33
C LEU A 84 -0.58 32.20 5.04
N VAL A 85 0.56 32.26 4.35
CA VAL A 85 1.81 32.83 4.86
C VAL A 85 2.23 34.00 3.98
N PHE A 86 2.48 35.14 4.62
CA PHE A 86 2.92 36.37 3.96
C PHE A 86 4.44 36.42 3.99
N VAL A 87 5.06 36.61 2.82
CA VAL A 87 6.52 36.64 2.69
C VAL A 87 6.99 37.95 2.06
N GLU A 88 8.01 38.55 2.66
CA GLU A 88 8.61 39.79 2.18
C GLU A 88 10.16 39.71 2.25
N GLY A 89 10.82 40.46 1.37
CA GLY A 89 12.27 40.67 1.39
C GLY A 89 13.03 40.08 0.20
N LEU A 90 14.29 40.52 0.05
CA LEU A 90 15.15 40.25 -1.10
C LEU A 90 15.36 38.74 -1.39
N GLU A 91 15.37 37.89 -0.36
CA GLU A 91 15.51 36.43 -0.52
C GLU A 91 14.33 35.83 -1.30
N TRP A 92 13.10 36.27 -0.97
CA TRP A 92 11.89 35.84 -1.64
C TRP A 92 11.78 36.42 -3.05
N GLU A 93 12.14 37.68 -3.24
CA GLU A 93 12.18 38.29 -4.59
C GLU A 93 13.10 37.51 -5.54
N LEU A 94 14.29 37.11 -5.09
CA LEU A 94 15.21 36.30 -5.89
C LEU A 94 14.70 34.88 -6.13
N PHE A 95 14.05 34.28 -5.13
CA PHE A 95 13.46 32.94 -5.23
C PHE A 95 12.29 32.89 -6.23
N ILE A 96 11.36 33.84 -6.12
CA ILE A 96 10.24 34.00 -7.05
C ILE A 96 10.77 34.29 -8.45
N ARG A 97 11.70 35.23 -8.59
CA ARG A 97 12.31 35.55 -9.89
C ARG A 97 12.95 34.33 -10.55
N LYS A 98 13.64 33.48 -9.78
CA LYS A 98 14.22 32.22 -10.28
C LYS A 98 13.15 31.24 -10.77
N ILE A 99 12.04 31.10 -10.04
CA ILE A 99 10.88 30.27 -10.43
C ILE A 99 10.21 30.83 -11.69
N THR A 100 10.02 32.15 -11.76
CA THR A 100 9.34 32.83 -12.88
C THR A 100 10.20 32.91 -14.14
N GLU A 101 11.52 33.11 -14.03
CA GLU A 101 12.45 33.13 -15.17
C GLU A 101 12.65 31.72 -15.78
N GLN A 102 12.57 30.66 -14.98
CA GLN A 102 12.58 29.28 -15.50
C GLN A 102 11.32 28.92 -16.32
N ASN A 103 10.25 29.73 -16.23
CA ASN A 103 8.96 29.53 -16.93
C ASN A 103 8.88 30.17 -18.33
N GLY A 104 10.02 30.38 -19.00
CA GLY A 104 10.11 31.03 -20.31
C GLY A 104 9.02 30.57 -21.31
N ILE A 105 8.08 31.48 -21.60
CA ILE A 105 7.10 31.47 -22.70
C ILE A 105 6.40 30.13 -22.93
N ASN A 106 5.40 29.84 -22.08
CA ASN A 106 4.07 29.45 -22.56
C ASN A 106 3.08 29.40 -21.38
N HIS A 107 2.05 30.24 -21.44
CA HIS A 107 0.78 30.04 -20.72
C HIS A 107 0.03 28.81 -21.27
N SER A 108 0.70 27.66 -21.35
CA SER A 108 0.05 26.39 -21.66
C SER A 108 -0.67 25.87 -20.42
N LYS A 109 -1.66 25.00 -20.62
CA LYS A 109 -2.67 24.53 -19.65
C LYS A 109 -2.13 23.85 -18.37
N ILE A 110 -0.82 23.82 -18.14
CA ILE A 110 -0.17 23.13 -17.03
C ILE A 110 0.88 24.08 -16.44
N ALA A 111 0.63 24.60 -15.23
CA ALA A 111 1.64 25.36 -14.50
C ALA A 111 2.83 24.43 -14.18
N PRO A 112 4.08 24.83 -14.47
CA PRO A 112 5.26 24.07 -14.08
C PRO A 112 5.31 23.96 -12.55
N ARG A 113 5.49 22.73 -12.06
CA ARG A 113 5.53 22.39 -10.63
C ARG A 113 6.98 22.10 -10.25
N PHE A 114 7.51 22.84 -9.29
CA PHE A 114 8.88 22.72 -8.79
C PHE A 114 8.92 21.83 -7.56
N PHE A 115 10.05 21.16 -7.36
CA PHE A 115 10.29 20.27 -6.24
C PHE A 115 11.52 20.77 -5.49
N PHE A 116 11.41 20.86 -4.17
CA PHE A 116 12.47 21.37 -3.29
C PHE A 116 12.61 20.45 -2.08
N GLY A 117 13.80 20.39 -1.48
CA GLY A 117 13.97 19.76 -0.17
C GLY A 117 13.28 20.55 0.94
N THR A 118 12.90 19.88 2.03
CA THR A 118 12.28 20.52 3.20
C THR A 118 13.19 21.54 3.90
N GLU A 119 14.51 21.39 3.74
CA GLU A 119 15.52 22.28 4.36
C GLU A 119 15.96 23.44 3.45
N GLU A 120 15.40 23.59 2.25
CA GLU A 120 15.79 24.66 1.34
C GLU A 120 15.23 26.03 1.77
N GLU A 121 16.12 26.99 1.97
CA GLU A 121 15.76 28.39 2.18
C GLU A 121 15.44 29.08 0.84
N PRO A 122 14.41 29.95 0.75
CA PRO A 122 13.63 30.52 1.86
C PRO A 122 12.36 29.74 2.24
N LEU A 123 12.02 28.66 1.52
CA LEU A 123 10.79 27.87 1.73
C LEU A 123 10.64 27.35 3.15
N ARG A 124 11.74 26.90 3.76
CA ARG A 124 11.74 26.39 5.13
C ARG A 124 11.16 27.39 6.14
N LYS A 125 11.47 28.69 6.00
CA LYS A 125 10.93 29.75 6.88
C LYS A 125 9.42 29.92 6.72
N ALA A 126 8.91 29.96 5.50
CA ALA A 126 7.47 30.06 5.25
C ALA A 126 6.74 28.79 5.71
N TRP A 127 7.35 27.63 5.48
CA TRP A 127 6.83 26.34 5.91
C TRP A 127 6.67 26.24 7.44
N MET A 128 7.67 26.68 8.19
CA MET A 128 7.62 26.71 9.67
C MET A 128 6.61 27.72 10.22
N GLN A 129 6.15 28.69 9.42
CA GLN A 129 5.15 29.67 9.82
C GLN A 129 3.71 29.19 9.60
N ALA A 130 3.50 28.12 8.83
CA ALA A 130 2.17 27.57 8.59
C ALA A 130 1.59 26.90 9.84
N ALA A 131 0.28 27.07 10.07
CA ALA A 131 -0.42 26.48 11.21
C ALA A 131 -0.48 24.95 11.15
N ASN A 132 -0.75 24.40 9.96
CA ASN A 132 -0.68 22.98 9.69
C ASN A 132 0.17 22.70 8.44
N PRO A 133 1.47 22.41 8.61
CA PRO A 133 2.37 22.14 7.49
C PRO A 133 1.98 20.89 6.69
N GLN A 134 1.16 19.96 7.21
CA GLN A 134 0.76 18.79 6.41
C GLN A 134 -0.28 19.12 5.33
N ASP A 135 -0.98 20.25 5.47
CA ASP A 135 -1.94 20.76 4.49
C ASP A 135 -1.26 21.65 3.42
N PRO A 136 -1.92 21.94 2.28
CA PRO A 136 -1.39 22.90 1.32
C PRO A 136 -1.19 24.29 1.95
N VAL A 137 0.06 24.75 1.96
CA VAL A 137 0.45 26.08 2.43
C VAL A 137 0.44 27.05 1.26
N PHE A 138 -0.21 28.19 1.44
CA PHE A 138 -0.28 29.23 0.41
C PHE A 138 0.64 30.39 0.79
N ILE A 139 1.51 30.77 -0.13
CA ILE A 139 2.47 31.85 0.06
C ILE A 139 2.04 33.02 -0.80
N GLU A 140 1.70 34.14 -0.16
CA GLU A 140 1.39 35.41 -0.83
C GLU A 140 2.69 36.17 -1.12
N TYR A 141 2.89 36.56 -2.37
CA TYR A 141 4.02 37.40 -2.78
C TYR A 141 3.56 38.54 -3.72
N ILE A 142 4.38 39.58 -3.80
CA ILE A 142 4.12 40.75 -4.64
C ILE A 142 4.99 40.65 -5.91
N GLU A 143 4.36 40.73 -7.08
CA GLU A 143 5.03 40.79 -8.36
C GLU A 143 5.68 42.16 -8.62
N ALA A 144 6.60 42.22 -9.60
CA ALA A 144 7.34 43.43 -9.93
C ALA A 144 6.45 44.59 -10.42
N ASP A 145 5.22 44.31 -10.87
CA ASP A 145 4.21 45.29 -11.28
C ASP A 145 3.33 45.78 -10.11
N GLY A 146 3.54 45.25 -8.91
CA GLY A 146 2.76 45.57 -7.70
C GLY A 146 1.49 44.74 -7.53
N SER A 147 1.21 43.78 -8.42
CA SER A 147 0.12 42.82 -8.24
C SER A 147 0.49 41.73 -7.24
N LYS A 148 -0.51 41.14 -6.57
CA LYS A 148 -0.32 40.01 -5.65
C LYS A 148 -0.59 38.71 -6.36
N ASP A 149 0.27 37.72 -6.10
CA ASP A 149 0.09 36.36 -6.60
C ASP A 149 0.43 35.33 -5.52
N TYR A 150 0.02 34.08 -5.75
CA TYR A 150 0.00 33.04 -4.74
C TYR A 150 0.72 31.78 -5.22
N LEU A 151 1.65 31.29 -4.41
CA LEU A 151 2.22 29.95 -4.58
C LEU A 151 1.54 28.96 -3.65
N GLN A 152 1.22 27.77 -4.16
CA GLN A 152 0.79 26.64 -3.36
C GLN A 152 1.98 25.69 -3.13
N VAL A 153 2.35 25.52 -1.87
CA VAL A 153 3.35 24.58 -1.38
C VAL A 153 2.64 23.36 -0.79
N THR A 154 3.03 22.15 -1.19
CA THR A 154 2.41 20.91 -0.72
C THR A 154 3.49 19.96 -0.22
N TYR A 155 3.30 19.45 0.99
CA TYR A 155 4.16 18.41 1.56
C TYR A 155 3.96 17.09 0.80
N MET A 156 5.04 16.42 0.45
CA MET A 156 5.00 15.09 -0.11
C MET A 156 5.87 14.16 0.72
N THR A 157 5.23 13.15 1.30
CA THR A 157 5.90 11.98 1.85
C THR A 157 5.92 10.90 0.79
N PHE A 158 7.07 10.26 0.64
CA PHE A 158 7.18 9.05 -0.17
C PHE A 158 7.44 7.88 0.75
N THR A 159 6.60 6.86 0.64
CA THR A 159 6.76 5.60 1.34
C THR A 159 7.54 4.61 0.46
N ASN A 160 7.90 3.47 1.03
CA ASN A 160 8.59 2.43 0.28
C ASN A 160 7.72 1.81 -0.82
N ASP A 161 6.40 1.86 -0.69
CA ASP A 161 5.45 1.24 -1.62
C ASP A 161 5.28 2.07 -2.91
N ASP A 162 5.54 3.38 -2.85
CA ASP A 162 5.42 4.27 -4.00
C ASP A 162 6.38 3.92 -5.15
N PHE A 163 7.49 3.23 -4.85
CA PHE A 163 8.57 2.99 -5.82
C PHE A 163 8.48 1.62 -6.52
N MET A 164 7.54 0.76 -6.14
CA MET A 164 7.37 -0.60 -6.70
C MET A 164 7.09 -0.58 -8.21
N ILE A 165 7.26 -1.73 -8.89
CA ILE A 165 6.89 -1.85 -10.32
C ILE A 165 5.40 -1.53 -10.49
N GLY A 166 5.11 -0.39 -11.12
CA GLY A 166 3.75 0.13 -11.33
C GLY A 166 3.40 1.38 -10.48
N GLY A 167 4.16 1.67 -9.42
CA GLY A 167 3.90 2.80 -8.51
C GLY A 167 4.16 4.17 -9.13
N ILE A 168 5.22 4.30 -9.94
CA ILE A 168 5.59 5.56 -10.62
C ILE A 168 5.56 5.35 -12.15
N GLY A 169 4.37 5.14 -12.72
CA GLY A 169 4.25 4.88 -14.16
C GLY A 169 2.96 5.33 -14.83
N GLY A 170 2.09 6.05 -14.11
CA GLY A 170 0.69 6.22 -14.52
C GLY A 170 0.10 7.61 -14.37
N SER A 171 0.88 8.70 -14.41
CA SER A 171 0.40 10.06 -14.77
C SER A 171 1.53 11.08 -14.61
N TYR A 172 1.59 12.03 -15.54
CA TYR A 172 2.54 13.14 -15.56
C TYR A 172 2.56 13.87 -14.21
N ASN A 173 3.59 13.70 -13.36
CA ASN A 173 4.06 14.58 -12.26
C ASN A 173 4.99 13.85 -11.26
N THR A 174 6.18 13.43 -11.68
CA THR A 174 7.17 12.80 -10.79
C THR A 174 8.26 13.81 -10.39
N PRO A 175 8.81 13.77 -9.16
CA PRO A 175 9.96 14.59 -8.80
C PRO A 175 11.14 14.39 -9.76
N PRO A 176 12.00 15.41 -9.94
CA PRO A 176 13.26 15.27 -10.66
C PRO A 176 14.13 14.12 -10.13
N ASP A 177 14.75 13.39 -11.07
CA ASP A 177 15.57 12.21 -10.78
C ASP A 177 16.70 12.46 -9.77
N ASN A 178 17.27 13.67 -9.73
CA ASN A 178 18.36 14.03 -8.83
C ASN A 178 17.91 14.20 -7.36
N LEU A 179 16.64 14.57 -7.12
CA LEU A 179 16.08 14.65 -5.77
C LEU A 179 15.68 13.26 -5.28
N LEU A 180 15.07 12.48 -6.17
CA LEU A 180 14.57 11.14 -5.86
C LEU A 180 15.71 10.11 -5.73
N TYR A 181 16.76 10.25 -6.55
CA TYR A 181 17.91 9.35 -6.61
C TYR A 181 19.25 10.14 -6.50
N PRO A 182 19.57 10.68 -5.31
CA PRO A 182 20.66 11.66 -5.14
C PRO A 182 22.05 11.12 -5.52
N ILE A 183 22.27 9.82 -5.33
CA ILE A 183 23.57 9.17 -5.61
C ILE A 183 23.58 8.36 -6.92
N ARG A 184 22.55 8.47 -7.76
CA ARG A 184 22.47 7.74 -9.05
C ARG A 184 23.65 8.07 -9.96
N SER A 185 24.14 9.31 -9.93
CA SER A 185 25.30 9.74 -10.73
C SER A 185 26.60 8.99 -10.36
N MET A 186 26.75 8.59 -9.09
CA MET A 186 27.90 7.81 -8.63
C MET A 186 27.95 6.41 -9.27
N ALA A 187 26.80 5.87 -9.71
CA ALA A 187 26.76 4.59 -10.40
C ALA A 187 27.63 4.58 -11.66
N TYR A 188 27.58 5.66 -12.45
CA TYR A 188 28.40 5.82 -13.65
C TYR A 188 29.89 5.88 -13.30
N VAL A 189 30.24 6.55 -12.19
CA VAL A 189 31.63 6.61 -11.69
C VAL A 189 32.11 5.20 -11.34
N PHE A 190 31.33 4.43 -10.59
CA PHE A 190 31.70 3.05 -10.24
C PHE A 190 31.85 2.15 -11.48
N MET A 191 30.98 2.27 -12.49
CA MET A 191 31.14 1.52 -13.74
C MET A 191 32.47 1.86 -14.44
N VAL A 192 32.80 3.14 -14.57
CA VAL A 192 34.04 3.59 -15.22
C VAL A 192 35.26 3.13 -14.41
N VAL A 193 35.24 3.30 -13.09
CA VAL A 193 36.32 2.85 -12.19
C VAL A 193 36.51 1.34 -12.29
N GLY A 194 35.43 0.56 -12.30
CA GLY A 194 35.49 -0.90 -12.47
C GLY A 194 36.16 -1.32 -13.77
N ILE A 195 35.80 -0.69 -14.89
CA ILE A 195 36.42 -0.95 -16.20
C ILE A 195 37.90 -0.53 -16.20
N LEU A 196 38.23 0.64 -15.64
CA LEU A 196 39.61 1.12 -15.55
C LEU A 196 40.48 0.19 -14.71
N LEU A 197 39.99 -0.27 -13.57
CA LEU A 197 40.67 -1.28 -12.73
C LEU A 197 40.85 -2.58 -13.51
N TYR A 198 39.82 -3.02 -14.26
CA TYR A 198 39.91 -4.22 -15.09
C TYR A 198 40.97 -4.11 -16.22
N VAL A 199 41.21 -2.93 -16.76
CA VAL A 199 42.22 -2.72 -17.82
C VAL A 199 43.62 -2.47 -17.27
N LYS A 200 43.73 -1.68 -16.19
CA LYS A 200 45.01 -1.21 -15.62
C LYS A 200 45.70 -2.26 -14.73
N ILE A 201 44.94 -3.14 -14.07
CA ILE A 201 45.55 -4.18 -13.24
C ILE A 201 46.35 -5.14 -14.14
N PRO A 202 47.65 -5.35 -13.85
CA PRO A 202 48.56 -6.03 -14.76
C PRO A 202 48.14 -7.47 -15.05
N LYS A 203 48.15 -7.83 -16.33
CA LYS A 203 48.00 -9.21 -16.83
C LYS A 203 49.27 -10.03 -16.54
N PRO A 204 49.16 -11.35 -16.34
CA PRO A 204 50.33 -12.21 -16.20
C PRO A 204 51.19 -12.14 -17.47
N LYS A 205 52.50 -12.01 -17.29
CA LYS A 205 53.45 -12.06 -18.41
C LYS A 205 53.40 -13.44 -19.05
N ARG A 206 53.31 -13.49 -20.38
CA ARG A 206 53.34 -14.72 -21.17
C ARG A 206 54.71 -14.90 -21.78
N TYR A 207 55.29 -16.09 -21.62
CA TYR A 207 56.58 -16.44 -22.20
C TYR A 207 56.37 -17.10 -23.57
N ALA A 208 57.31 -16.89 -24.51
CA ALA A 208 57.16 -17.30 -25.90
C ALA A 208 56.96 -18.83 -26.09
N ASP A 209 57.55 -19.64 -25.21
CA ASP A 209 57.45 -21.11 -25.23
C ASP A 209 56.32 -21.69 -24.35
N SER A 210 55.48 -20.84 -23.75
CA SER A 210 54.42 -21.26 -22.83
C SER A 210 53.07 -21.45 -23.52
N MET A 211 52.40 -22.55 -23.22
CA MET A 211 51.01 -22.85 -23.60
C MET A 211 50.05 -22.14 -22.65
N TYR A 212 49.03 -21.46 -23.20
CA TYR A 212 48.03 -20.71 -22.43
C TYR A 212 46.65 -20.72 -23.11
N TYR A 213 45.61 -20.40 -22.34
CA TYR A 213 44.25 -20.24 -22.89
C TYR A 213 44.08 -18.92 -23.65
N SER A 214 43.31 -18.95 -24.74
CA SER A 214 42.96 -17.76 -25.52
C SER A 214 42.42 -16.63 -24.64
N SER A 215 43.07 -15.46 -24.71
CA SER A 215 42.66 -14.29 -23.93
C SER A 215 41.26 -13.83 -24.26
N TRP A 216 40.86 -13.89 -25.53
CA TRP A 216 39.55 -13.42 -25.98
C TRP A 216 38.42 -14.29 -25.44
N LYS A 217 38.58 -15.62 -25.45
CA LYS A 217 37.61 -16.56 -24.86
C LYS A 217 37.40 -16.28 -23.36
N ASN A 218 38.46 -15.90 -22.65
CA ASN A 218 38.37 -15.53 -21.23
C ASN A 218 37.66 -14.18 -21.01
N VAL A 219 37.86 -13.21 -21.91
CA VAL A 219 37.11 -11.93 -21.86
C VAL A 219 35.62 -12.15 -22.13
N LEU A 220 35.24 -13.05 -23.04
CA LEU A 220 33.85 -13.40 -23.28
C LEU A 220 33.18 -14.02 -22.03
N LEU A 221 33.90 -14.92 -21.34
CA LEU A 221 33.45 -15.48 -20.07
C LEU A 221 33.28 -14.40 -18.99
N ASP A 222 34.18 -13.40 -18.96
CA ASP A 222 34.08 -12.26 -18.05
C ASP A 222 32.84 -11.41 -18.34
N ILE A 223 32.56 -11.11 -19.62
CA ILE A 223 31.37 -10.36 -20.05
C ILE A 223 30.10 -11.10 -19.63
N MET A 224 30.01 -12.41 -19.94
CA MET A 224 28.86 -13.22 -19.59
C MET A 224 28.63 -13.27 -18.08
N ALA A 225 29.71 -13.41 -17.29
CA ALA A 225 29.61 -13.42 -15.84
C ALA A 225 29.14 -12.09 -15.28
N VAL A 226 29.63 -10.95 -15.80
CA VAL A 226 29.20 -9.61 -15.39
C VAL A 226 27.73 -9.38 -15.72
N VAL A 227 27.29 -9.74 -16.93
CA VAL A 227 25.88 -9.59 -17.35
C VAL A 227 24.95 -10.40 -16.44
N LEU A 228 25.23 -11.69 -16.27
CA LEU A 228 24.39 -12.57 -15.45
C LEU A 228 24.40 -12.16 -13.98
N PHE A 229 25.58 -11.82 -13.43
CA PHE A 229 25.70 -11.34 -12.06
C PHE A 229 24.88 -10.07 -11.85
N THR A 230 25.07 -9.07 -12.71
CA THR A 230 24.39 -7.77 -12.58
C THR A 230 22.87 -7.93 -12.72
N MET A 231 22.42 -8.78 -13.64
CA MET A 231 21.00 -9.10 -13.80
C MET A 231 20.39 -9.68 -12.52
N PHE A 232 20.96 -10.75 -11.97
CA PHE A 232 20.42 -11.37 -10.75
C PHE A 232 20.63 -10.53 -9.49
N PHE A 233 21.68 -9.70 -9.44
CA PHE A 233 21.90 -8.78 -8.33
C PHE A 233 20.89 -7.62 -8.33
N ALA A 234 20.63 -7.03 -9.51
CA ALA A 234 19.78 -5.84 -9.65
C ALA A 234 18.28 -6.17 -9.72
N LEU A 235 17.89 -7.34 -10.22
CA LEU A 235 16.48 -7.76 -10.32
C LEU A 235 15.67 -7.57 -9.03
N PRO A 236 16.10 -8.05 -7.85
CA PRO A 236 15.33 -7.80 -6.64
C PRO A 236 15.21 -6.31 -6.31
N LEU A 237 16.25 -5.50 -6.58
CA LEU A 237 16.20 -4.04 -6.38
C LEU A 237 15.19 -3.36 -7.33
N PHE A 238 15.06 -3.90 -8.55
CA PHE A 238 14.11 -3.41 -9.55
C PHE A 238 12.68 -3.81 -9.21
N ILE A 239 12.47 -5.05 -8.74
CA ILE A 239 11.15 -5.55 -8.33
C ILE A 239 10.59 -4.73 -7.17
N THR A 240 11.42 -4.43 -6.17
CA THR A 240 10.99 -3.70 -4.96
C THR A 240 11.12 -2.19 -5.10
N GLY A 241 11.44 -1.65 -6.27
CA GLY A 241 11.50 -0.20 -6.49
C GLY A 241 12.71 0.55 -5.94
N GLY A 242 13.56 -0.11 -5.15
CA GLY A 242 14.77 0.48 -4.64
C GLY A 242 15.60 -0.46 -3.76
N SER A 243 16.83 -0.02 -3.47
CA SER A 243 17.83 -0.83 -2.78
C SER A 243 17.52 -1.07 -1.30
N VAL A 244 16.93 -0.10 -0.60
CA VAL A 244 16.54 -0.22 0.81
C VAL A 244 15.31 -1.12 0.96
N GLN A 245 14.33 -0.93 0.09
CA GLN A 245 13.06 -1.66 0.05
C GLN A 245 13.27 -3.17 -0.09
N SER A 246 14.23 -3.55 -0.94
CA SER A 246 14.56 -4.96 -1.19
C SER A 246 14.90 -5.71 0.11
N LEU A 247 15.57 -5.03 1.04
CA LEU A 247 16.04 -5.60 2.30
C LEU A 247 15.02 -5.52 3.44
N ALA A 248 14.03 -4.63 3.33
CA ALA A 248 13.00 -4.47 4.34
C ALA A 248 11.79 -5.40 4.10
N LEU A 249 11.30 -5.44 2.86
CA LEU A 249 10.00 -6.05 2.52
C LEU A 249 10.12 -7.47 1.96
N MET A 250 11.18 -7.78 1.21
CA MET A 250 11.28 -9.03 0.44
C MET A 250 12.61 -9.78 0.60
N MET A 251 13.11 -9.86 1.84
CA MET A 251 14.35 -10.59 2.16
C MET A 251 14.42 -12.02 1.60
N PRO A 252 13.36 -12.85 1.67
CA PRO A 252 13.42 -14.20 1.09
C PRO A 252 13.72 -14.19 -0.41
N LEU A 253 13.12 -13.25 -1.17
CA LEU A 253 13.32 -13.10 -2.60
C LEU A 253 14.76 -12.63 -2.92
N VAL A 254 15.28 -11.67 -2.15
CA VAL A 254 16.67 -11.20 -2.25
C VAL A 254 17.65 -12.36 -2.04
N ILE A 255 17.43 -13.20 -1.02
CA ILE A 255 18.30 -14.35 -0.71
C ILE A 255 18.37 -15.30 -1.92
N VAL A 256 17.24 -15.56 -2.59
CA VAL A 256 17.20 -16.43 -3.78
C VAL A 256 17.99 -15.81 -4.92
N PHE A 257 17.69 -14.56 -5.29
CA PHE A 257 18.33 -13.89 -6.42
C PHE A 257 19.83 -13.65 -6.21
N TRP A 258 20.23 -13.25 -5.01
CA TRP A 258 21.65 -13.08 -4.68
C TRP A 258 22.38 -14.42 -4.57
N GLY A 259 21.70 -15.49 -4.14
CA GLY A 259 22.22 -16.85 -4.25
C GLY A 259 22.54 -17.23 -5.71
N MET A 260 21.67 -16.86 -6.66
CA MET A 260 21.92 -17.05 -8.09
C MET A 260 23.07 -16.16 -8.59
N ALA A 261 23.15 -14.90 -8.18
CA ALA A 261 24.25 -14.00 -8.52
C ALA A 261 25.61 -14.56 -8.04
N ILE A 262 25.66 -15.11 -6.82
CA ILE A 262 26.85 -15.79 -6.28
C ILE A 262 27.25 -16.98 -7.16
N LEU A 263 26.28 -17.80 -7.58
CA LEU A 263 26.55 -18.92 -8.48
C LEU A 263 27.15 -18.43 -9.82
N CYS A 264 26.62 -17.34 -10.39
CA CYS A 264 27.15 -16.73 -11.61
C CYS A 264 28.56 -16.16 -11.43
N SER A 265 28.92 -15.64 -10.25
CA SER A 265 30.28 -15.15 -9.95
C SER A 265 31.35 -16.24 -10.04
N SER A 266 30.97 -17.52 -9.90
CA SER A 266 31.90 -18.66 -10.07
C SER A 266 32.49 -18.76 -11.48
N LEU A 267 31.81 -18.21 -12.50
CA LEU A 267 32.33 -18.14 -13.87
C LEU A 267 33.58 -17.26 -13.96
N MET A 268 33.62 -16.15 -13.21
CA MET A 268 34.80 -15.29 -13.15
C MET A 268 35.99 -15.95 -12.46
N TYR A 269 35.71 -16.82 -11.51
CA TYR A 269 36.74 -17.61 -10.85
C TYR A 269 37.38 -18.61 -11.84
N ILE A 270 36.55 -19.27 -12.68
CA ILE A 270 37.04 -20.14 -13.76
C ILE A 270 37.83 -19.30 -14.79
N ALA A 271 37.33 -18.14 -15.17
CA ALA A 271 38.01 -17.23 -16.10
C ALA A 271 39.35 -16.72 -15.55
N ALA A 272 39.44 -16.40 -14.25
CA ALA A 272 40.68 -16.03 -13.59
C ALA A 272 41.70 -17.16 -13.62
N TRP A 273 41.25 -18.39 -13.38
CA TRP A 273 42.10 -19.56 -13.49
C TRP A 273 42.64 -19.72 -14.91
N ASN A 274 41.76 -19.74 -15.92
CA ASN A 274 42.13 -19.87 -17.33
C ASN A 274 43.08 -18.75 -17.80
N ALA A 275 42.84 -17.52 -17.36
CA ALA A 275 43.66 -16.36 -17.73
C ALA A 275 45.05 -16.39 -17.09
N SER A 276 45.17 -16.98 -15.90
CA SER A 276 46.44 -17.13 -15.17
C SER A 276 47.24 -18.38 -15.54
N PHE A 277 46.61 -19.36 -16.18
CA PHE A 277 47.22 -20.65 -16.47
C PHE A 277 48.28 -20.52 -17.56
N SER A 278 49.48 -21.02 -17.28
CA SER A 278 50.55 -21.17 -18.26
C SER A 278 51.31 -22.48 -18.02
N MET A 279 51.66 -23.17 -19.10
CA MET A 279 52.44 -24.40 -19.05
C MET A 279 53.63 -24.33 -19.99
N GLU A 280 54.81 -24.65 -19.50
CA GLU A 280 56.04 -24.72 -20.28
C GLU A 280 56.54 -26.16 -20.30
N VAL A 281 56.79 -26.68 -21.51
CA VAL A 281 57.30 -28.04 -21.74
C VAL A 281 58.79 -27.95 -21.96
N LYS A 282 59.57 -28.56 -21.08
CA LYS A 282 61.02 -28.72 -21.19
C LYS A 282 61.36 -30.20 -21.40
N GLU A 283 62.59 -30.48 -21.79
CA GLU A 283 63.04 -31.84 -22.13
C GLU A 283 62.93 -32.83 -20.97
N ASP A 284 63.05 -32.37 -19.71
CA ASP A 284 63.08 -33.22 -18.51
C ASP A 284 61.88 -33.00 -17.55
N GLN A 285 61.03 -32.01 -17.83
CA GLN A 285 60.04 -31.52 -16.86
C GLN A 285 58.90 -30.71 -17.51
N LEU A 286 57.77 -30.67 -16.80
CA LEU A 286 56.66 -29.74 -17.04
C LEU A 286 56.64 -28.68 -15.94
N LEU A 287 56.62 -27.42 -16.34
CA LEU A 287 56.41 -26.29 -15.44
C LEU A 287 55.00 -25.75 -15.64
N MET A 288 54.18 -25.80 -14.61
CA MET A 288 52.83 -25.23 -14.61
C MET A 288 52.78 -24.04 -13.66
N ALA A 289 52.10 -22.98 -14.08
CA ALA A 289 51.77 -21.86 -13.21
C ALA A 289 50.28 -21.53 -13.31
N SER A 290 49.71 -21.11 -12.19
CA SER A 290 48.39 -20.50 -12.09
C SER A 290 48.40 -19.45 -10.97
N TYR A 291 47.32 -18.70 -10.80
CA TYR A 291 47.21 -17.76 -9.69
C TYR A 291 47.29 -18.44 -8.30
N ARG A 292 47.05 -19.76 -8.21
CA ARG A 292 47.15 -20.57 -6.98
C ARG A 292 48.60 -20.97 -6.63
N GLY A 293 49.54 -20.74 -7.54
CA GLY A 293 50.93 -21.15 -7.40
C GLY A 293 51.43 -21.92 -8.63
N GLY A 294 52.74 -22.20 -8.63
CA GLY A 294 53.39 -23.01 -9.66
C GLY A 294 53.74 -24.41 -9.16
N ASP A 295 53.49 -25.41 -10.00
CA ASP A 295 53.83 -26.81 -9.81
C ASP A 295 54.89 -27.21 -10.84
N ARG A 296 55.96 -27.88 -10.38
CA ARG A 296 56.99 -28.50 -11.23
C ARG A 296 56.78 -30.01 -11.21
N ILE A 297 56.71 -30.62 -12.39
CA ILE A 297 56.57 -32.07 -12.56
C ILE A 297 57.79 -32.56 -13.32
N LEU A 298 58.63 -33.37 -12.69
CA LEU A 298 59.72 -34.05 -13.39
C LEU A 298 59.16 -35.29 -14.09
N TYR A 299 59.63 -35.59 -15.31
CA TYR A 299 59.17 -36.79 -16.02
C TYR A 299 59.47 -38.09 -15.28
N GLN A 300 60.56 -38.11 -14.50
CA GLN A 300 60.92 -39.25 -13.65
C GLN A 300 59.91 -39.52 -12.51
N ASP A 301 59.13 -38.51 -12.11
CA ASP A 301 58.12 -38.63 -11.05
C ASP A 301 56.77 -39.15 -11.59
N ILE A 302 56.63 -39.26 -12.91
CA ILE A 302 55.45 -39.80 -13.56
C ILE A 302 55.52 -41.33 -13.51
N ALA A 303 54.45 -41.97 -13.01
CA ALA A 303 54.33 -43.41 -12.97
C ALA A 303 53.85 -43.96 -14.32
N PHE A 304 52.80 -43.37 -14.88
CA PHE A 304 52.30 -43.66 -16.22
C PHE A 304 51.33 -42.57 -16.69
N VAL A 305 51.07 -42.55 -17.99
CA VAL A 305 50.14 -41.65 -18.66
C VAL A 305 49.05 -42.47 -19.34
N GLN A 306 47.82 -41.97 -19.38
CA GLN A 306 46.71 -42.64 -20.06
C GLN A 306 45.72 -41.63 -20.67
N PRO A 307 45.00 -41.98 -21.74
CA PRO A 307 43.96 -41.14 -22.31
C PRO A 307 42.77 -40.99 -21.35
N ALA A 308 42.16 -39.80 -21.36
CA ALA A 308 41.01 -39.49 -20.52
C ALA A 308 39.90 -38.79 -21.32
N GLU A 309 38.65 -39.08 -20.99
CA GLU A 309 37.46 -38.44 -21.57
C GLU A 309 36.67 -37.71 -20.50
N LYS A 310 36.26 -36.47 -20.77
CA LYS A 310 35.38 -35.73 -19.87
C LYS A 310 33.92 -35.91 -20.29
N ARG A 311 33.05 -36.19 -19.32
CA ARG A 311 31.59 -36.18 -19.48
C ARG A 311 30.93 -35.41 -18.34
N TYR A 312 29.71 -34.93 -18.55
CA TYR A 312 28.96 -34.28 -17.47
C TYR A 312 28.61 -35.26 -16.33
N PRO A 313 28.53 -34.78 -15.07
CA PRO A 313 28.00 -35.58 -13.96
C PRO A 313 26.58 -36.08 -14.25
N ARG A 314 26.24 -37.28 -13.76
CA ARG A 314 24.91 -37.88 -13.99
C ARG A 314 23.77 -37.02 -13.42
N TRP A 315 24.00 -36.36 -12.29
CA TRP A 315 23.00 -35.46 -11.67
C TRP A 315 22.76 -34.19 -12.49
N PHE A 316 23.77 -33.71 -13.23
CA PHE A 316 23.62 -32.50 -14.05
C PHE A 316 22.57 -32.72 -15.16
N LYS A 317 22.45 -33.97 -15.67
CA LYS A 317 21.38 -34.35 -16.60
C LYS A 317 19.97 -34.17 -16.01
N TRP A 318 19.81 -34.40 -14.71
CA TRP A 318 18.54 -34.19 -14.00
C TRP A 318 18.23 -32.71 -13.78
N LEU A 319 19.25 -31.89 -13.48
CA LEU A 319 19.04 -30.44 -13.33
C LEU A 319 18.66 -29.79 -14.68
N MET A 320 19.28 -30.25 -15.76
CA MET A 320 18.88 -29.86 -17.12
C MET A 320 17.45 -30.27 -17.44
N PHE A 321 16.94 -31.38 -16.90
CA PHE A 321 15.55 -31.80 -17.04
C PHE A 321 14.56 -30.84 -16.35
N PHE A 322 14.90 -30.27 -15.19
CA PHE A 322 14.04 -29.27 -14.54
C PHE A 322 14.03 -27.93 -15.28
N ALA A 323 15.15 -27.51 -15.87
CA ALA A 323 15.17 -26.36 -16.77
C ALA A 323 14.27 -26.55 -18.00
N MET A 324 14.01 -27.81 -18.44
CA MET A 324 13.08 -28.13 -19.54
C MET A 324 11.61 -27.86 -19.21
N LEU A 325 11.21 -27.87 -17.93
CA LEU A 325 9.81 -27.67 -17.52
C LEU A 325 9.38 -26.18 -17.56
N GLY A 326 10.34 -25.25 -17.51
CA GLY A 326 10.08 -23.81 -17.49
C GLY A 326 9.90 -23.15 -18.86
N SER A 327 10.31 -23.79 -19.96
CA SER A 327 10.22 -23.21 -21.31
C SER A 327 8.91 -23.59 -22.01
N LYS A 328 7.83 -22.83 -21.78
CA LYS A 328 6.62 -22.93 -22.62
C LYS A 328 6.85 -22.11 -23.90
N GLY A 329 6.86 -22.76 -25.07
CA GLY A 329 6.92 -22.09 -26.39
C GLY A 329 7.54 -22.90 -27.53
N SER A 330 7.40 -22.39 -28.76
CA SER A 330 7.81 -23.02 -30.03
C SER A 330 9.33 -23.25 -30.20
N MET A 331 10.17 -22.70 -29.33
CA MET A 331 11.62 -22.95 -29.29
C MET A 331 12.02 -24.17 -28.45
N ALA A 332 11.11 -24.75 -27.66
CA ALA A 332 11.41 -25.91 -26.80
C ALA A 332 11.94 -27.15 -27.56
N PRO A 333 11.43 -27.51 -28.76
CA PRO A 333 11.93 -28.66 -29.55
C PRO A 333 13.33 -28.47 -30.15
N VAL A 334 13.64 -27.24 -30.59
CA VAL A 334 14.93 -26.88 -31.21
C VAL A 334 16.02 -26.80 -30.15
N MET A 335 15.68 -26.24 -28.98
CA MET A 335 16.54 -26.27 -27.82
C MET A 335 16.80 -27.73 -27.39
N THR A 336 15.75 -28.56 -27.22
CA THR A 336 15.93 -29.97 -26.79
C THR A 336 16.88 -30.78 -27.68
N SER A 337 16.84 -30.62 -29.00
CA SER A 337 17.77 -31.33 -29.90
C SER A 337 19.22 -30.83 -29.77
N HIS A 338 19.44 -29.52 -29.67
CA HIS A 338 20.78 -28.97 -29.44
C HIS A 338 21.34 -29.34 -28.06
N TRP A 339 20.52 -29.40 -27.01
CA TRP A 339 20.94 -29.68 -25.63
C TRP A 339 21.21 -31.17 -25.36
N ILE A 340 20.41 -32.09 -25.93
CA ILE A 340 20.69 -33.53 -25.88
C ILE A 340 22.02 -33.84 -26.60
N ASN A 341 22.26 -33.20 -27.75
CA ASN A 341 23.54 -33.30 -28.44
C ASN A 341 24.69 -32.71 -27.61
N SER A 342 24.48 -31.58 -26.93
CA SER A 342 25.49 -30.96 -26.05
C SER A 342 25.85 -31.82 -24.82
N ALA A 343 24.89 -32.57 -24.26
CA ALA A 343 25.11 -33.47 -23.13
C ALA A 343 25.87 -34.76 -23.50
N GLY A 344 25.96 -35.05 -24.80
CA GLY A 344 26.75 -36.14 -25.39
C GLY A 344 28.17 -35.74 -25.76
N VAL A 345 28.53 -34.46 -25.67
CA VAL A 345 29.84 -33.95 -26.09
C VAL A 345 30.94 -34.45 -25.14
N GLN A 346 31.97 -35.06 -25.72
CA GLN A 346 33.13 -35.60 -25.02
C GLN A 346 34.32 -34.67 -25.26
N SER A 347 34.99 -34.24 -24.19
CA SER A 347 36.29 -33.57 -24.32
C SER A 347 37.40 -34.57 -24.09
N GLN A 348 38.29 -34.73 -25.08
CA GLN A 348 39.43 -35.62 -25.00
C GLN A 348 40.60 -34.97 -24.26
N GLY A 349 41.30 -35.77 -23.47
CA GLY A 349 42.37 -35.34 -22.59
C GLY A 349 43.34 -36.46 -22.24
N LEU A 350 44.25 -36.12 -21.34
CA LEU A 350 45.35 -36.95 -20.88
C LEU A 350 45.37 -36.93 -19.35
N ARG A 351 45.46 -38.10 -18.73
CA ARG A 351 45.62 -38.25 -17.28
C ARG A 351 47.04 -38.72 -16.97
N ILE A 352 47.74 -37.93 -16.16
CA ILE A 352 49.07 -38.22 -15.64
C ILE A 352 48.94 -38.74 -14.21
N HIS A 353 49.46 -39.93 -13.97
CA HIS A 353 49.57 -40.51 -12.63
C HIS A 353 51.00 -40.35 -12.13
N MET A 354 51.16 -39.72 -10.97
CA MET A 354 52.45 -39.51 -10.33
C MET A 354 52.80 -40.69 -9.42
N LYS A 355 54.09 -40.99 -9.24
CA LYS A 355 54.58 -42.04 -8.33
C LYS A 355 54.18 -41.82 -6.87
N ASN A 356 53.92 -40.57 -6.48
CA ASN A 356 53.43 -40.20 -5.15
C ASN A 356 51.91 -40.36 -4.96
N GLY A 357 51.20 -40.90 -5.95
CA GLY A 357 49.74 -41.09 -5.92
C GLY A 357 48.92 -39.85 -6.33
N LYS A 358 49.54 -38.70 -6.64
CA LYS A 358 48.83 -37.52 -7.17
C LYS A 358 48.39 -37.78 -8.62
N ARG A 359 47.15 -37.40 -8.96
CA ARG A 359 46.60 -37.44 -10.32
C ARG A 359 46.49 -36.05 -10.92
N ILE A 360 46.78 -35.92 -12.20
CA ILE A 360 46.72 -34.64 -12.92
C ILE A 360 46.05 -34.87 -14.28
N ASP A 361 44.88 -34.24 -14.46
CA ASP A 361 44.10 -34.35 -15.70
C ASP A 361 44.35 -33.12 -16.57
N PHE A 362 44.56 -33.34 -17.87
CA PHE A 362 44.74 -32.32 -18.90
C PHE A 362 43.68 -32.50 -19.98
N TRP A 363 42.96 -31.43 -20.30
CA TRP A 363 41.98 -31.45 -21.38
C TRP A 363 42.61 -30.80 -22.62
N LEU A 364 42.88 -31.61 -23.63
CA LEU A 364 43.63 -31.20 -24.83
C LEU A 364 42.70 -30.64 -25.91
N MET A 365 41.48 -31.17 -25.99
CA MET A 365 40.47 -30.76 -26.97
C MET A 365 39.27 -30.11 -26.29
N ASP A 366 38.71 -29.10 -26.95
CA ASP A 366 37.45 -28.50 -26.56
C ASP A 366 36.26 -29.37 -26.98
N GLN A 367 35.06 -28.92 -26.65
CA GLN A 367 33.82 -29.61 -26.94
C GLN A 367 33.51 -29.74 -28.45
N MET A 368 34.21 -28.98 -29.30
CA MET A 368 34.07 -29.02 -30.75
C MET A 368 35.24 -29.76 -31.42
N GLY A 369 36.12 -30.40 -30.63
CA GLY A 369 37.29 -31.12 -31.14
C GLY A 369 38.46 -30.23 -31.52
N ASN A 370 38.42 -28.93 -31.20
CA ASN A 370 39.55 -28.03 -31.45
C ASN A 370 40.55 -28.10 -30.30
N PRO A 371 41.86 -27.98 -30.56
CA PRO A 371 42.87 -27.94 -29.52
C PRO A 371 42.65 -26.72 -28.59
N VAL A 372 42.64 -26.98 -27.29
CA VAL A 372 42.42 -25.98 -26.23
C VAL A 372 43.62 -25.02 -26.12
N PHE A 373 44.81 -25.53 -26.44
CA PHE A 373 46.08 -24.81 -26.40
C PHE A 373 46.77 -24.85 -27.76
N SER A 374 47.52 -23.81 -28.10
CA SER A 374 48.49 -23.86 -29.19
C SER A 374 49.72 -24.68 -28.75
N GLY A 375 50.17 -25.66 -29.52
CA GLY A 375 51.37 -26.46 -29.21
C GLY A 375 51.11 -27.77 -28.44
N VAL A 376 49.89 -28.30 -28.47
CA VAL A 376 49.54 -29.63 -27.90
C VAL A 376 50.44 -30.74 -28.46
N GLU A 377 50.84 -30.65 -29.73
CA GLU A 377 51.77 -31.60 -30.35
C GLU A 377 53.15 -31.61 -29.66
N LYS A 378 53.64 -30.46 -29.19
CA LYS A 378 54.92 -30.35 -28.45
C LYS A 378 54.84 -31.08 -27.11
N LEU A 379 53.69 -31.03 -26.44
CA LEU A 379 53.44 -31.76 -25.20
C LEU A 379 53.40 -33.28 -25.44
N ILE A 380 52.63 -33.72 -26.44
CA ILE A 380 52.50 -35.14 -26.79
C ILE A 380 53.87 -35.70 -27.19
N ASN A 381 54.59 -35.01 -28.09
CA ASN A 381 55.92 -35.45 -28.54
C ASN A 381 56.94 -35.50 -27.40
N SER A 382 56.92 -34.53 -26.47
CA SER A 382 57.83 -34.55 -25.32
C SER A 382 57.50 -35.66 -24.33
N LEU A 383 56.23 -36.02 -24.16
CA LEU A 383 55.80 -37.12 -23.30
C LEU A 383 56.05 -38.49 -23.93
N SER A 384 55.94 -38.62 -25.26
CA SER A 384 56.28 -39.84 -25.99
C SER A 384 57.79 -40.06 -26.14
N GLY A 385 58.58 -38.97 -26.16
CA GLY A 385 60.04 -39.03 -26.22
C GLY A 385 60.71 -39.27 -24.85
N ALA A 386 60.01 -39.00 -23.75
CA ALA A 386 60.41 -39.43 -22.42
C ALA A 386 59.90 -40.86 -22.20
N ASP A 387 60.75 -41.79 -21.79
CA ASP A 387 60.46 -43.23 -21.60
C ASP A 387 59.44 -43.50 -20.46
N ILE A 388 58.22 -42.97 -20.62
CA ILE A 388 57.13 -42.97 -19.63
C ILE A 388 56.10 -44.03 -20.06
N PRO A 389 55.73 -44.97 -19.18
CA PRO A 389 54.72 -45.98 -19.50
C PRO A 389 53.38 -45.36 -19.91
N CYS A 390 52.84 -45.76 -21.06
CA CYS A 390 51.53 -45.34 -21.53
C CYS A 390 50.52 -46.50 -21.43
N ARG A 391 49.34 -46.25 -20.85
CA ARG A 391 48.21 -47.20 -20.87
C ARG A 391 47.22 -46.79 -21.94
N GLU A 392 46.69 -47.76 -22.68
CA GLU A 392 45.70 -47.51 -23.74
C GLU A 392 44.25 -47.39 -23.21
N GLU A 393 44.01 -47.78 -21.95
CA GLU A 393 42.67 -47.74 -21.35
C GLU A 393 42.19 -46.29 -21.15
N VAL A 394 41.10 -45.94 -21.84
CA VAL A 394 40.48 -44.61 -21.74
C VAL A 394 39.66 -44.51 -20.47
N VAL A 395 40.00 -43.54 -19.62
CA VAL A 395 39.26 -43.33 -18.36
C VAL A 395 38.32 -42.13 -18.48
N THR A 396 37.05 -42.34 -18.15
CA THR A 396 36.05 -41.27 -18.11
C THR A 396 36.09 -40.50 -16.78
N ASP A 397 36.30 -39.19 -16.83
CA ASP A 397 36.04 -38.27 -15.72
C ASP A 397 34.66 -37.61 -15.84
N ARG A 398 33.94 -37.51 -14.73
CA ARG A 398 32.60 -36.92 -14.67
C ARG A 398 32.60 -35.65 -13.82
N SER A 399 33.01 -34.54 -14.42
CA SER A 399 33.21 -33.27 -13.75
C SER A 399 32.63 -32.10 -14.55
N LEU A 400 32.28 -31.00 -13.88
CA LEU A 400 31.73 -29.79 -14.53
C LEU A 400 32.82 -28.87 -15.11
N THR A 401 33.99 -28.77 -14.48
CA THR A 401 34.96 -27.70 -14.76
C THR A 401 36.10 -28.11 -15.71
N HIS A 402 36.54 -27.20 -16.58
CA HIS A 402 37.61 -27.43 -17.58
C HIS A 402 39.02 -27.10 -17.05
N VAL A 403 39.27 -27.31 -15.76
CA VAL A 403 40.49 -26.87 -15.07
C VAL A 403 41.54 -28.00 -15.09
N PRO A 404 42.62 -27.91 -15.90
CA PRO A 404 43.77 -28.80 -15.80
C PRO A 404 44.40 -28.81 -14.41
N GLY A 405 44.78 -30.00 -13.96
CA GLY A 405 45.24 -30.22 -12.60
C GLY A 405 44.14 -30.82 -11.75
N GLY A 406 44.22 -32.14 -11.57
CA GLY A 406 43.35 -32.97 -10.74
C GLY A 406 43.45 -32.65 -9.24
N VAL A 407 43.17 -31.41 -8.88
CA VAL A 407 42.57 -31.11 -7.59
C VAL A 407 41.10 -31.02 -7.91
N GLY A 408 40.39 -32.13 -7.71
CA GLY A 408 38.94 -32.14 -7.85
C GLY A 408 38.36 -30.92 -7.16
N PHE A 409 37.26 -30.39 -7.70
CA PHE A 409 36.52 -29.27 -7.13
C PHE A 409 36.19 -29.47 -5.61
N TRP A 410 36.36 -30.70 -5.12
CA TRP A 410 36.10 -31.19 -3.77
C TRP A 410 37.34 -31.72 -2.98
N ASP A 411 38.52 -31.91 -3.59
CA ASP A 411 39.64 -32.66 -2.96
C ASP A 411 40.65 -31.79 -2.17
N LYS A 412 40.52 -30.46 -2.21
CA LYS A 412 41.15 -29.56 -1.23
C LYS A 412 40.09 -28.59 -0.75
N LYS A 413 39.99 -28.42 0.57
CA LYS A 413 39.03 -27.60 1.35
C LYS A 413 38.09 -26.78 0.45
N PRO A 414 36.76 -27.00 0.52
CA PRO A 414 35.81 -26.34 -0.35
C PRO A 414 36.13 -24.85 -0.40
N VAL A 415 35.99 -24.30 -1.60
CA VAL A 415 36.35 -22.95 -2.03
C VAL A 415 35.57 -21.93 -1.18
N ILE A 416 35.90 -21.78 0.10
CA ILE A 416 35.24 -20.91 1.07
C ILE A 416 35.66 -19.46 0.82
N VAL A 417 36.83 -19.23 0.22
CA VAL A 417 37.43 -17.89 0.08
C VAL A 417 36.68 -16.98 -0.90
N PRO A 418 36.24 -17.41 -2.11
CA PRO A 418 35.45 -16.56 -3.00
C PRO A 418 34.04 -16.31 -2.45
N TYR A 419 33.40 -17.32 -1.85
CA TYR A 419 32.11 -17.16 -1.21
C TYR A 419 32.20 -16.20 -0.02
N MET A 420 33.25 -16.29 0.80
CA MET A 420 33.45 -15.35 1.89
C MET A 420 33.75 -13.95 1.38
N ALA A 421 34.54 -13.79 0.31
CA ALA A 421 34.87 -12.48 -0.26
C ALA A 421 33.64 -11.79 -0.88
N THR A 422 32.82 -12.53 -1.64
CA THR A 422 31.56 -12.00 -2.16
C THR A 422 30.59 -11.72 -1.00
N CYS A 423 30.45 -12.62 -0.03
CA CYS A 423 29.62 -12.39 1.16
C CYS A 423 30.11 -11.21 2.03
N THR A 424 31.42 -10.95 2.13
CA THR A 424 31.92 -9.75 2.86
C THR A 424 31.64 -8.47 2.09
N LEU A 425 31.72 -8.50 0.76
CA LEU A 425 31.32 -7.38 -0.09
C LEU A 425 29.82 -7.09 0.06
N PHE A 426 28.98 -8.13 0.07
CA PHE A 426 27.56 -8.01 0.38
C PHE A 426 27.33 -7.47 1.80
N LEU A 427 28.04 -7.99 2.80
CA LEU A 427 27.93 -7.52 4.19
C LEU A 427 28.31 -6.04 4.31
N LEU A 428 29.32 -5.56 3.57
CA LEU A 428 29.70 -4.14 3.56
C LEU A 428 28.65 -3.25 2.88
N VAL A 429 28.03 -3.72 1.79
CA VAL A 429 26.88 -3.04 1.16
C VAL A 429 25.67 -3.03 2.10
N MET A 430 25.42 -4.12 2.82
CA MET A 430 24.35 -4.24 3.82
C MET A 430 24.58 -3.36 5.06
N ILE A 431 25.81 -3.30 5.56
CA ILE A 431 26.14 -2.47 6.73
C ILE A 431 26.09 -0.98 6.35
N SER A 432 26.55 -0.62 5.15
CA SER A 432 26.42 0.75 4.65
C SER A 432 24.97 1.14 4.38
N SER A 433 24.12 0.23 3.90
CA SER A 433 22.68 0.51 3.73
C SER A 433 21.94 0.66 5.07
N LEU A 434 22.24 -0.19 6.06
CA LEU A 434 21.73 -0.05 7.42
C LEU A 434 22.20 1.24 8.08
N TYR A 435 23.45 1.63 7.86
CA TYR A 435 24.00 2.88 8.37
C TYR A 435 23.34 4.08 7.70
N VAL A 436 23.19 4.09 6.38
CA VAL A 436 22.55 5.18 5.62
C VAL A 436 21.07 5.29 5.96
N SER A 437 20.35 4.17 6.08
CA SER A 437 18.96 4.13 6.55
C SER A 437 18.84 4.66 7.98
N ARG A 438 19.73 4.25 8.89
CA ARG A 438 19.77 4.79 10.25
C ARG A 438 20.10 6.28 10.25
N THR A 439 20.99 6.78 9.39
CA THR A 439 21.29 8.22 9.31
C THR A 439 20.15 9.02 8.68
N ALA A 440 19.39 8.43 7.75
CA ALA A 440 18.18 9.03 7.19
C ALA A 440 17.04 9.07 8.22
N MET A 441 16.89 8.01 9.03
CA MET A 441 16.03 8.00 10.23
C MET A 441 16.53 9.00 11.29
N VAL A 442 17.83 9.23 11.42
CA VAL A 442 18.41 10.23 12.36
C VAL A 442 18.34 11.66 11.79
N SER A 443 17.96 11.83 10.52
CA SER A 443 17.55 13.13 9.97
C SER A 443 16.05 13.41 10.11
N GLU A 444 15.27 12.47 10.64
CA GLU A 444 14.15 12.88 11.48
C GLU A 444 14.79 13.56 12.67
N ILE A 445 14.61 14.88 12.74
CA ILE A 445 14.96 15.69 13.90
C ILE A 445 14.56 14.88 15.14
N PRO A 446 15.49 14.56 16.07
CA PRO A 446 15.10 14.03 17.35
C PRO A 446 14.33 15.16 18.02
N TYR A 447 13.01 15.14 17.88
CA TYR A 447 12.16 15.89 18.76
C TYR A 447 12.30 15.19 20.10
N THR A 448 13.21 15.71 20.92
CA THR A 448 13.39 15.35 22.30
C THR A 448 12.01 15.34 22.97
N GLU A 449 11.65 14.18 23.51
CA GLU A 449 10.49 13.89 24.37
C GLU A 449 10.45 14.69 25.69
N ASP A 450 11.16 15.82 25.78
CA ASP A 450 11.07 16.75 26.90
C ASP A 450 10.22 17.95 26.52
N ARG A 451 8.96 17.67 26.18
CA ARG A 451 7.88 18.61 26.49
C ARG A 451 6.79 17.80 27.16
N VAL A 452 6.57 18.14 28.43
CA VAL A 452 5.28 18.10 29.11
C VAL A 452 4.19 17.92 28.07
N SER A 453 3.50 16.78 28.14
CA SER A 453 2.31 16.45 27.36
C SER A 453 1.28 17.56 27.52
N ILE A 454 1.44 18.61 26.74
CA ILE A 454 0.35 19.47 26.34
C ILE A 454 -0.13 18.80 25.06
N GLU A 455 -1.03 17.84 25.23
CA GLU A 455 -2.05 17.56 24.23
C GLU A 455 -2.63 18.91 23.83
N LYS A 456 -2.14 19.50 22.74
CA LYS A 456 -2.90 20.53 22.06
C LYS A 456 -3.98 19.79 21.29
N GLN A 457 -5.04 19.44 22.03
CA GLN A 457 -6.36 19.21 21.50
C GLN A 457 -6.63 20.31 20.47
N THR A 458 -6.80 19.94 19.21
CA THR A 458 -7.37 20.83 18.19
C THR A 458 -8.79 21.11 18.65
N THR A 459 -8.92 22.17 19.42
CA THR A 459 -10.14 22.51 20.12
C THR A 459 -10.99 23.30 19.14
N TYR A 460 -11.96 22.61 18.55
CA TYR A 460 -13.07 23.27 17.86
C TYR A 460 -13.71 24.24 18.86
N PRO A 461 -14.06 25.49 18.50
CA PRO A 461 -14.42 26.53 19.47
C PRO A 461 -15.54 26.18 20.46
N GLU A 462 -16.44 25.26 20.10
CA GLU A 462 -17.51 24.75 20.98
C GLU A 462 -17.15 23.48 21.77
N PHE A 463 -16.07 22.80 21.38
CA PHE A 463 -15.46 21.67 22.08
C PHE A 463 -14.21 22.11 22.86
N ALA A 464 -13.97 23.42 22.96
CA ALA A 464 -12.81 24.02 23.61
C ALA A 464 -12.91 23.92 25.14
N GLY A 465 -12.04 23.13 25.76
CA GLY A 465 -11.91 23.02 27.22
C GLY A 465 -12.77 21.94 27.89
N VAL A 466 -13.37 21.05 27.12
CA VAL A 466 -14.05 19.86 27.66
C VAL A 466 -12.98 18.80 28.00
N PRO A 467 -12.94 18.25 29.23
CA PRO A 467 -11.99 17.20 29.57
C PRO A 467 -12.18 15.99 28.65
N LEU A 468 -11.10 15.61 27.95
CA LEU A 468 -11.03 14.37 27.17
C LEU A 468 -10.89 13.20 28.14
N ASN A 469 -12.01 12.72 28.65
CA ASN A 469 -12.09 11.45 29.37
C ASN A 469 -13.40 10.77 28.96
N ILE A 470 -13.38 10.15 27.78
CA ILE A 470 -14.13 8.91 27.62
C ILE A 470 -13.11 7.78 27.69
N GLY A 471 -13.56 6.58 28.09
CA GLY A 471 -12.66 5.46 28.26
C GLY A 471 -11.83 5.19 27.00
N GLU A 472 -10.63 4.66 27.21
CA GLU A 472 -9.69 4.37 26.13
C GLU A 472 -10.35 3.42 25.11
N LYS A 473 -10.05 3.63 23.82
CA LYS A 473 -10.37 2.68 22.75
C LYS A 473 -9.82 1.32 23.15
N GLU A 474 -10.70 0.35 23.37
CA GLU A 474 -10.27 -1.01 23.72
C GLU A 474 -9.73 -1.71 22.48
N TRP A 475 -10.51 -1.70 21.39
CA TRP A 475 -10.12 -2.27 20.12
C TRP A 475 -10.96 -1.75 18.96
N VAL A 476 -10.40 -1.89 17.76
CA VAL A 476 -11.08 -1.72 16.48
C VAL A 476 -10.81 -2.94 15.60
N ARG A 477 -11.81 -3.33 14.82
CA ARG A 477 -11.76 -4.43 13.85
C ARG A 477 -12.30 -3.92 12.52
N HIS A 478 -11.64 -4.28 11.44
CA HIS A 478 -12.02 -3.91 10.08
C HIS A 478 -12.42 -5.17 9.32
N PHE A 479 -13.52 -5.08 8.58
CA PHE A 479 -14.11 -6.16 7.80
C PHE A 479 -14.29 -5.66 6.36
N GLY A 480 -13.62 -6.31 5.42
CA GLY A 480 -13.61 -5.92 4.02
C GLY A 480 -12.44 -6.52 3.26
N ALA A 481 -12.47 -6.35 1.94
CA ALA A 481 -11.46 -6.85 1.01
C ALA A 481 -11.19 -5.80 -0.07
N GLU A 482 -10.75 -6.18 -1.28
CA GLU A 482 -10.68 -5.24 -2.40
C GLU A 482 -12.10 -4.80 -2.80
N GLY A 483 -12.56 -3.65 -2.30
CA GLY A 483 -13.91 -3.13 -2.53
C GLY A 483 -14.32 -1.97 -1.62
N VAL A 484 -15.63 -1.73 -1.55
CA VAL A 484 -16.28 -0.72 -0.71
C VAL A 484 -17.21 -1.48 0.21
N GLU A 485 -16.77 -1.66 1.45
CA GLU A 485 -17.56 -2.12 2.57
C GLU A 485 -17.98 -0.95 3.46
N ARG A 486 -19.22 -1.01 3.94
CA ARG A 486 -19.76 -0.07 4.91
C ARG A 486 -20.67 -0.80 5.89
N GLY A 487 -20.37 -0.69 7.19
CA GLY A 487 -21.30 -1.03 8.26
C GLY A 487 -22.39 0.05 8.38
N VAL A 488 -23.64 -0.38 8.51
CA VAL A 488 -24.83 0.49 8.53
C VAL A 488 -25.60 0.34 9.84
N VAL A 489 -25.91 -0.89 10.29
CA VAL A 489 -26.62 -1.14 11.55
C VAL A 489 -25.82 -2.12 12.40
N LEU A 490 -25.79 -1.88 13.71
CA LEU A 490 -25.12 -2.71 14.70
C LEU A 490 -26.12 -3.24 15.74
N LYS A 491 -26.06 -4.53 16.05
CA LYS A 491 -26.84 -5.15 17.12
C LYS A 491 -25.96 -6.09 17.95
N GLN A 492 -26.15 -6.08 19.27
CA GLN A 492 -25.56 -7.10 20.14
C GLN A 492 -26.42 -8.35 20.13
N ILE A 493 -25.79 -9.51 20.00
CA ILE A 493 -26.48 -10.80 20.02
C ILE A 493 -26.65 -11.23 21.49
N PRO A 494 -27.86 -11.64 21.93
CA PRO A 494 -28.10 -11.99 23.33
C PRO A 494 -27.23 -13.12 23.89
N GLU A 495 -26.77 -14.03 23.02
CA GLU A 495 -25.93 -15.18 23.36
C GLU A 495 -24.42 -14.86 23.36
N GLY A 496 -24.05 -13.61 23.06
CA GLY A 496 -22.68 -13.15 22.94
C GLY A 496 -22.32 -12.73 21.51
N GLY A 497 -21.44 -11.74 21.41
CA GLY A 497 -20.96 -11.19 20.14
C GLY A 497 -21.88 -10.15 19.49
N TYR A 498 -21.56 -9.80 18.25
CA TYR A 498 -22.16 -8.67 17.55
C TYR A 498 -22.56 -9.02 16.11
N MET A 499 -23.61 -8.37 15.62
CA MET A 499 -24.07 -8.48 14.24
C MET A 499 -24.04 -7.09 13.60
N ILE A 500 -23.41 -7.00 12.43
CA ILE A 500 -23.34 -5.78 11.62
C ILE A 500 -24.04 -6.07 10.30
N SER A 501 -24.99 -5.22 9.93
CA SER A 501 -25.51 -5.18 8.56
C SER A 501 -24.90 -4.03 7.81
N GLY A 502 -24.68 -4.22 6.52
CA GLY A 502 -23.99 -3.27 5.69
C GLY A 502 -24.17 -3.49 4.21
N VAL A 503 -23.27 -2.87 3.45
CA VAL A 503 -23.18 -2.97 2.00
C VAL A 503 -21.75 -3.34 1.63
N SER A 504 -21.60 -4.26 0.66
CA SER A 504 -20.31 -4.65 0.10
C SER A 504 -20.40 -4.74 -1.41
N ASN A 505 -19.37 -4.28 -2.14
CA ASN A 505 -19.22 -4.57 -3.57
C ASN A 505 -17.99 -5.44 -3.89
N SER A 506 -17.31 -5.99 -2.88
CA SER A 506 -16.17 -6.90 -3.06
C SER A 506 -16.61 -8.31 -3.49
N GLY A 507 -15.76 -9.02 -4.25
CA GLY A 507 -15.98 -10.44 -4.59
C GLY A 507 -16.51 -10.73 -6.01
N ASN A 508 -15.91 -10.13 -7.05
CA ASN A 508 -16.35 -10.22 -8.47
C ASN A 508 -17.75 -9.64 -8.76
N TYR A 509 -18.37 -8.97 -7.81
CA TYR A 509 -19.66 -8.31 -8.03
C TYR A 509 -19.46 -6.95 -8.67
N THR A 510 -20.27 -6.65 -9.69
CA THR A 510 -20.25 -5.36 -10.39
C THR A 510 -21.14 -4.32 -9.72
N ARG A 511 -21.93 -4.72 -8.73
CA ARG A 511 -22.94 -3.90 -8.03
C ARG A 511 -22.91 -4.19 -6.52
N PRO A 512 -23.26 -3.23 -5.66
CA PRO A 512 -23.31 -3.42 -4.21
C PRO A 512 -24.36 -4.47 -3.81
N ALA A 513 -23.98 -5.31 -2.86
CA ALA A 513 -24.80 -6.36 -2.27
C ALA A 513 -25.05 -6.08 -0.79
N SER A 514 -26.19 -6.57 -0.29
CA SER A 514 -26.47 -6.64 1.15
C SER A 514 -25.42 -7.50 1.82
N TYR A 515 -24.86 -7.03 2.92
CA TYR A 515 -23.73 -7.66 3.60
C TYR A 515 -24.06 -7.84 5.10
N LEU A 516 -23.78 -9.01 5.64
CA LEU A 516 -23.90 -9.33 7.06
C LEU A 516 -22.55 -9.81 7.59
N ILE A 517 -22.20 -9.37 8.80
CA ILE A 517 -21.00 -9.77 9.52
C ILE A 517 -21.41 -10.15 10.94
N GLN A 518 -21.11 -11.39 11.33
CA GLN A 518 -21.19 -11.82 12.72
C GLN A 518 -19.81 -11.88 13.35
N THR A 519 -19.70 -11.42 14.60
CA THR A 519 -18.47 -11.47 15.40
C THR A 519 -18.69 -12.14 16.75
N ASP A 520 -17.60 -12.53 17.40
CA ASP A 520 -17.59 -12.83 18.84
C ASP A 520 -17.59 -11.54 19.70
N GLU A 521 -17.51 -11.68 21.02
CA GLU A 521 -17.51 -10.57 22.01
C GLU A 521 -16.23 -9.72 21.95
N GLU A 522 -15.13 -10.29 21.45
CA GLU A 522 -13.87 -9.61 21.20
C GLU A 522 -13.78 -8.96 19.80
N GLY A 523 -14.89 -9.02 19.04
CA GLY A 523 -15.01 -8.43 17.71
C GLY A 523 -14.33 -9.23 16.60
N ASN A 524 -13.88 -10.45 16.85
CA ASN A 524 -13.29 -11.29 15.82
C ASN A 524 -14.37 -11.84 14.90
N LEU A 525 -14.07 -11.88 13.60
CA LEU A 525 -14.99 -12.37 12.57
C LEU A 525 -15.32 -13.85 12.80
N MET A 526 -16.61 -14.14 12.94
CA MET A 526 -17.14 -15.52 13.00
C MET A 526 -17.57 -15.99 11.61
N TRP A 527 -18.39 -15.20 10.94
CA TRP A 527 -18.74 -15.40 9.54
C TRP A 527 -19.21 -14.09 8.91
N GLU A 528 -19.15 -14.04 7.58
CA GLU A 528 -19.71 -12.96 6.79
C GLU A 528 -20.43 -13.52 5.57
N GLU A 529 -21.57 -12.92 5.20
CA GLU A 529 -22.35 -13.34 4.04
C GLU A 529 -22.77 -12.15 3.20
N ARG A 530 -22.77 -12.36 1.88
CA ARG A 530 -23.21 -11.36 0.89
C ARG A 530 -24.42 -11.90 0.17
N TYR A 531 -25.46 -11.08 0.05
CA TYR A 531 -26.69 -11.42 -0.64
C TYR A 531 -26.87 -10.54 -1.88
N PRO A 532 -26.12 -10.83 -2.98
CA PRO A 532 -26.21 -10.05 -4.20
C PRO A 532 -27.54 -10.31 -4.90
N THR A 533 -28.10 -9.25 -5.48
CA THR A 533 -29.23 -9.39 -6.40
C THR A 533 -28.74 -9.24 -7.83
N PRO A 534 -28.90 -10.26 -8.70
CA PRO A 534 -28.41 -10.21 -10.07
C PRO A 534 -28.87 -8.97 -10.81
N GLY A 535 -27.91 -8.14 -11.24
CA GLY A 535 -28.17 -6.94 -12.03
C GLY A 535 -28.81 -5.79 -11.25
N LYS A 536 -28.89 -5.82 -9.92
CA LYS A 536 -29.40 -4.75 -9.06
C LYS A 536 -28.40 -4.42 -7.93
N ASP A 537 -28.49 -3.19 -7.40
CA ASP A 537 -27.88 -2.84 -6.12
C ASP A 537 -28.80 -3.32 -5.00
N SER A 538 -28.24 -3.87 -3.93
CA SER A 538 -28.96 -4.26 -2.71
C SER A 538 -28.31 -3.57 -1.52
N ILE A 539 -29.02 -2.60 -0.93
CA ILE A 539 -28.50 -1.73 0.13
C ILE A 539 -29.32 -1.95 1.39
N ASN A 540 -28.72 -2.53 2.42
CA ASN A 540 -29.32 -2.64 3.75
C ASN A 540 -29.40 -1.27 4.43
N GLN A 541 -30.51 -0.97 5.10
CA GLN A 541 -30.70 0.23 5.92
C GLN A 541 -31.14 -0.08 7.36
N GLY A 542 -31.93 -1.13 7.55
CA GLY A 542 -32.45 -1.54 8.86
C GLY A 542 -32.17 -3.01 9.15
N MET A 543 -31.95 -3.33 10.43
CA MET A 543 -31.80 -4.70 10.91
C MET A 543 -32.31 -4.87 12.35
N ILE A 544 -33.00 -5.97 12.60
CA ILE A 544 -33.33 -6.44 13.96
C ILE A 544 -32.96 -7.91 14.15
N ILE A 545 -32.71 -8.29 15.40
CA ILE A 545 -32.60 -9.68 15.83
C ILE A 545 -33.98 -10.11 16.29
N THR A 546 -34.51 -11.19 15.72
CA THR A 546 -35.82 -11.71 16.08
C THR A 546 -35.80 -12.44 17.41
N GLN A 547 -36.96 -12.71 17.98
CA GLN A 547 -37.10 -13.46 19.24
C GLN A 547 -36.49 -14.88 19.18
N ASN A 548 -36.48 -15.51 17.98
CA ASN A 548 -35.81 -16.79 17.76
C ASN A 548 -34.33 -16.64 17.36
N GLY A 549 -33.77 -15.43 17.43
CA GLY A 549 -32.38 -15.07 17.16
C GLY A 549 -31.98 -15.07 15.69
N HIS A 550 -32.94 -15.16 14.77
CA HIS A 550 -32.71 -14.92 13.35
C HIS A 550 -32.56 -13.41 13.09
N PHE A 551 -32.23 -13.04 11.86
CA PHE A 551 -32.03 -11.65 11.46
C PHE A 551 -33.08 -11.24 10.44
N LEU A 552 -33.69 -10.07 10.67
CA LEU A 552 -34.55 -9.43 9.68
C LEU A 552 -33.87 -8.17 9.16
N LEU A 553 -33.82 -8.05 7.84
CA LEU A 553 -33.18 -6.95 7.13
C LEU A 553 -34.19 -6.23 6.27
N THR A 554 -34.04 -4.91 6.18
CA THR A 554 -34.76 -4.11 5.19
C THR A 554 -33.85 -3.10 4.53
N GLY A 555 -34.26 -2.66 3.35
CA GLY A 555 -33.53 -1.68 2.58
C GLY A 555 -34.06 -1.62 1.16
N ASN A 556 -33.17 -1.31 0.23
CA ASN A 556 -33.54 -0.98 -1.14
C ASN A 556 -32.84 -1.93 -2.10
N GLU A 557 -33.59 -2.43 -3.07
CA GLU A 557 -33.10 -3.29 -4.15
C GLU A 557 -33.51 -2.68 -5.50
N GLY A 558 -32.57 -2.40 -6.39
CA GLY A 558 -32.93 -1.70 -7.63
C GLY A 558 -31.83 -1.53 -8.66
N ASP A 559 -32.20 -1.03 -9.83
CA ASP A 559 -31.27 -0.62 -10.87
C ASP A 559 -31.36 0.89 -11.15
N TYR A 560 -30.76 1.34 -12.25
CA TYR A 560 -30.81 2.75 -12.67
C TYR A 560 -32.22 3.22 -13.10
N ARG A 561 -33.18 2.31 -13.22
CA ARG A 561 -34.57 2.59 -13.63
C ARG A 561 -35.50 2.76 -12.43
N GLY A 562 -35.13 2.22 -11.26
CA GLY A 562 -35.92 2.35 -10.04
C GLY A 562 -35.43 1.44 -8.92
N ARG A 563 -35.80 1.81 -7.69
CA ARG A 563 -35.54 1.03 -6.47
C ARG A 563 -36.84 0.56 -5.83
N SER A 564 -36.80 -0.63 -5.26
CA SER A 564 -37.89 -1.26 -4.54
C SER A 564 -37.47 -1.58 -3.12
N ILE A 565 -38.39 -1.55 -2.18
CA ILE A 565 -38.14 -2.10 -0.86
C ILE A 565 -37.90 -3.61 -0.92
N PHE A 566 -36.97 -4.10 -0.11
CA PHE A 566 -36.93 -5.51 0.28
C PHE A 566 -37.06 -5.69 1.79
N VAL A 567 -37.61 -6.84 2.18
CA VAL A 567 -37.53 -7.39 3.52
C VAL A 567 -37.00 -8.80 3.41
N LYS A 568 -35.98 -9.14 4.21
CA LYS A 568 -35.30 -10.43 4.14
C LYS A 568 -35.13 -11.02 5.53
N LYS A 569 -35.46 -12.30 5.68
CA LYS A 569 -35.18 -13.08 6.88
C LYS A 569 -34.02 -14.03 6.63
N VAL A 570 -33.05 -14.00 7.53
CA VAL A 570 -31.82 -14.77 7.47
C VAL A 570 -31.68 -15.57 8.75
N SER A 571 -31.22 -16.82 8.67
CA SER A 571 -30.98 -17.67 9.83
C SER A 571 -29.81 -17.16 10.68
N ARG A 572 -29.58 -17.80 11.84
CA ARG A 572 -28.43 -17.49 12.71
C ARG A 572 -27.09 -17.80 12.04
N GLU A 573 -27.11 -18.73 11.10
CA GLU A 573 -25.97 -19.24 10.35
C GLU A 573 -25.75 -18.48 9.03
N GLY A 574 -26.55 -17.44 8.75
CA GLY A 574 -26.43 -16.65 7.52
C GLY A 574 -27.22 -17.20 6.33
N GLU A 575 -28.08 -18.21 6.50
CA GLU A 575 -28.87 -18.76 5.40
C GLU A 575 -30.15 -17.94 5.15
N GLU A 576 -30.39 -17.54 3.90
CA GLU A 576 -31.64 -16.85 3.52
C GLU A 576 -32.86 -17.77 3.68
N GLN A 577 -33.76 -17.41 4.60
CA GLN A 577 -35.00 -18.16 4.86
C GLN A 577 -36.12 -17.73 3.92
N TRP A 578 -36.28 -16.42 3.78
CA TRP A 578 -37.18 -15.84 2.79
C TRP A 578 -36.77 -14.42 2.46
N HIS A 579 -37.17 -14.00 1.26
CA HIS A 579 -36.95 -12.66 0.74
C HIS A 579 -38.25 -12.19 0.07
N ARG A 580 -38.69 -10.98 0.44
CA ARG A 580 -39.84 -10.29 -0.12
C ARG A 580 -39.34 -8.98 -0.72
N HIS A 581 -39.79 -8.68 -1.92
CA HIS A 581 -39.57 -7.39 -2.57
C HIS A 581 -40.89 -6.89 -3.12
N ASP A 582 -41.12 -5.58 -3.05
CA ASP A 582 -42.32 -4.97 -3.61
C ASP A 582 -41.96 -4.18 -4.87
N SER A 583 -42.21 -4.78 -6.02
CA SER A 583 -41.92 -4.17 -7.34
C SER A 583 -43.00 -3.20 -7.81
N SER A 584 -44.09 -3.05 -7.06
CA SER A 584 -45.20 -2.17 -7.45
C SER A 584 -44.93 -0.69 -7.18
N GLU A 585 -43.91 -0.38 -6.37
CA GLU A 585 -43.56 0.98 -5.96
C GLU A 585 -42.14 1.34 -6.42
N GLU A 586 -42.04 1.93 -7.62
CA GLU A 586 -40.79 2.50 -8.10
C GLU A 586 -40.34 3.66 -7.20
N ASN A 587 -39.09 3.62 -6.74
CA ASN A 587 -38.49 4.53 -5.76
C ASN A 587 -39.02 4.36 -4.33
N SER A 588 -39.24 3.12 -3.91
CA SER A 588 -39.46 2.75 -2.52
C SER A 588 -38.17 2.23 -1.85
N GLY A 589 -38.11 2.38 -0.52
CA GLY A 589 -36.97 1.93 0.25
C GLY A 589 -37.25 1.70 1.72
N GLY A 590 -36.80 0.55 2.24
CA GLY A 590 -36.93 0.20 3.65
C GLY A 590 -36.00 1.04 4.52
N VAL A 591 -36.49 1.44 5.70
CA VAL A 591 -35.78 2.32 6.65
C VAL A 591 -35.44 1.55 7.92
N ASP A 592 -36.47 1.06 8.62
CA ASP A 592 -36.30 0.42 9.92
C ASP A 592 -37.39 -0.64 10.16
N LEU A 593 -37.17 -1.51 11.14
CA LEU A 593 -37.99 -2.70 11.41
C LEU A 593 -38.26 -2.84 12.91
N TRP A 594 -39.40 -3.42 13.23
CA TRP A 594 -39.70 -3.87 14.58
C TRP A 594 -40.52 -5.17 14.55
N GLU A 595 -40.21 -6.12 15.43
CA GLU A 595 -40.95 -7.39 15.58
C GLU A 595 -41.85 -7.32 16.81
N HIS A 596 -43.14 -7.54 16.61
CA HIS A 596 -44.14 -7.64 17.66
C HIS A 596 -43.93 -8.92 18.49
N PRO A 597 -44.26 -8.94 19.79
CA PRO A 597 -44.28 -10.15 20.61
C PRO A 597 -44.97 -11.35 19.95
N ASP A 598 -46.07 -11.12 19.22
CA ASP A 598 -46.82 -12.15 18.48
C ASP A 598 -46.13 -12.63 17.18
N GLY A 599 -45.00 -12.04 16.79
CA GLY A 599 -44.21 -12.39 15.60
C GLY A 599 -44.52 -11.57 14.34
N ASP A 600 -45.55 -10.73 14.37
CA ASP A 600 -45.84 -9.78 13.29
C ASP A 600 -44.73 -8.74 13.15
N LEU A 601 -44.51 -8.24 11.94
CA LEU A 601 -43.46 -7.29 11.64
C LEU A 601 -44.05 -5.93 11.29
N LEU A 602 -43.53 -4.86 11.90
CA LEU A 602 -43.72 -3.49 11.45
C LEU A 602 -42.50 -3.07 10.63
N VAL A 603 -42.75 -2.61 9.42
CA VAL A 603 -41.73 -2.17 8.46
C VAL A 603 -41.99 -0.72 8.12
N LEU A 604 -41.01 0.12 8.45
CA LEU A 604 -41.00 1.54 8.09
C LEU A 604 -40.31 1.72 6.75
N LEU A 605 -40.94 2.43 5.82
CA LEU A 605 -40.41 2.62 4.48
C LEU A 605 -40.70 4.01 3.91
N ASN A 606 -39.88 4.44 2.96
CA ASN A 606 -40.09 5.66 2.18
C ASN A 606 -40.46 5.28 0.75
N SER A 607 -41.62 5.71 0.26
CA SER A 607 -42.14 5.44 -1.09
C SER A 607 -42.37 6.75 -1.84
N GLY A 608 -41.52 7.03 -2.84
CA GLY A 608 -41.56 8.28 -3.60
C GLY A 608 -41.30 9.51 -2.71
N THR A 609 -42.36 10.25 -2.40
CA THR A 609 -42.29 11.45 -1.54
C THR A 609 -43.04 11.28 -0.21
N LEU A 610 -43.45 10.07 0.14
CA LEU A 610 -44.19 9.77 1.36
C LEU A 610 -43.47 8.67 2.15
N ALA A 611 -43.64 8.67 3.46
CA ALA A 611 -43.32 7.53 4.30
C ALA A 611 -44.57 6.63 4.46
N ASN A 612 -44.37 5.32 4.52
CA ASN A 612 -45.41 4.34 4.79
C ASN A 612 -45.00 3.44 5.96
N LEU A 613 -46.00 2.98 6.69
CA LEU A 613 -45.88 1.90 7.67
C LEU A 613 -46.58 0.67 7.12
N LYS A 614 -45.90 -0.47 7.17
CA LYS A 614 -46.40 -1.73 6.66
C LYS A 614 -46.36 -2.76 7.77
N ARG A 615 -47.48 -3.40 8.07
CA ARG A 615 -47.54 -4.56 8.96
C ARG A 615 -47.56 -5.83 8.13
N MET A 616 -46.69 -6.77 8.48
CA MET A 616 -46.57 -8.06 7.84
C MET A 616 -46.75 -9.19 8.84
N ASP A 617 -47.20 -10.35 8.36
CA ASP A 617 -47.17 -11.58 9.14
C ASP A 617 -45.71 -12.11 9.29
N PRO A 618 -45.45 -13.11 10.16
CA PRO A 618 -44.11 -13.67 10.34
C PRO A 618 -43.51 -14.33 9.08
N GLN A 619 -44.32 -14.57 8.05
CA GLN A 619 -43.94 -15.11 6.75
C GLN A 619 -43.69 -14.02 5.69
N GLY A 620 -43.78 -12.74 6.08
CA GLY A 620 -43.54 -11.59 5.22
C GLY A 620 -44.68 -11.26 4.26
N ASN A 621 -45.91 -11.76 4.50
CA ASN A 621 -47.08 -11.35 3.75
C ASN A 621 -47.66 -10.07 4.35
N ILE A 622 -48.10 -9.15 3.49
CA ILE A 622 -48.63 -7.85 3.90
C ILE A 622 -50.03 -8.03 4.52
N ILE A 623 -50.19 -7.59 5.77
CA ILE A 623 -51.48 -7.53 6.45
C ILE A 623 -52.17 -6.20 6.10
N TRP A 624 -51.43 -5.09 6.25
CA TRP A 624 -51.88 -3.76 5.84
C TRP A 624 -50.68 -2.85 5.55
N GLU A 625 -50.95 -1.79 4.80
CA GLU A 625 -50.03 -0.70 4.53
C GLU A 625 -50.79 0.62 4.65
N LYS A 626 -50.20 1.59 5.36
CA LYS A 626 -50.77 2.92 5.57
C LYS A 626 -49.71 3.98 5.32
N PRO A 627 -50.04 5.07 4.60
CA PRO A 627 -49.16 6.23 4.54
C PRO A 627 -49.09 6.90 5.92
N ILE A 628 -47.87 7.26 6.31
CA ILE A 628 -47.56 7.95 7.55
C ILE A 628 -46.85 9.26 7.21
N GLY A 629 -47.46 10.37 7.60
CA GLY A 629 -46.98 11.69 7.25
C GLY A 629 -47.90 12.75 7.79
N ILE A 630 -47.38 13.97 7.83
CA ILE A 630 -48.14 15.12 8.31
C ILE A 630 -48.94 15.70 7.15
N ASP A 631 -50.24 15.91 7.36
CA ASP A 631 -51.26 16.25 6.35
C ASP A 631 -50.76 17.14 5.19
N ASN A 632 -50.92 16.63 3.97
CA ASN A 632 -50.56 17.30 2.71
C ASN A 632 -49.09 17.72 2.57
N LYS A 633 -48.17 17.03 3.25
CA LYS A 633 -46.72 17.23 3.12
C LYS A 633 -46.05 15.98 2.55
N LYS A 634 -44.94 16.23 1.85
CA LYS A 634 -43.98 15.17 1.54
C LYS A 634 -43.32 14.75 2.85
N SER A 635 -43.09 13.46 3.05
CA SER A 635 -42.51 12.91 4.27
C SER A 635 -41.36 11.95 3.95
N SER A 636 -40.40 11.88 4.86
CA SER A 636 -39.29 10.94 4.85
C SER A 636 -39.05 10.49 6.28
N ALA A 637 -39.27 9.22 6.56
CA ALA A 637 -39.07 8.64 7.88
C ALA A 637 -37.62 8.17 8.05
N SER A 638 -37.14 8.19 9.30
CA SER A 638 -35.77 7.85 9.70
C SER A 638 -35.68 6.72 10.72
N LYS A 639 -36.59 6.67 11.70
CA LYS A 639 -36.52 5.68 12.80
C LYS A 639 -37.90 5.33 13.35
N ILE A 640 -38.09 4.07 13.75
CA ILE A 640 -39.21 3.64 14.60
C ILE A 640 -38.69 3.29 16.01
N VAL A 641 -39.37 3.79 17.03
CA VAL A 641 -39.08 3.50 18.45
C VAL A 641 -40.34 2.95 19.10
N SER A 642 -40.27 1.74 19.64
CA SER A 642 -41.38 1.15 20.40
C SER A 642 -41.39 1.70 21.83
N LEU A 643 -42.56 2.17 22.27
CA LEU A 643 -42.80 2.61 23.65
C LEU A 643 -43.59 1.56 24.43
N SER A 644 -44.49 0.87 23.75
CA SER A 644 -45.20 -0.31 24.24
C SER A 644 -45.54 -1.23 23.07
N GLU A 645 -46.21 -2.35 23.33
CA GLU A 645 -46.70 -3.26 22.28
C GLU A 645 -47.71 -2.58 21.33
N GLU A 646 -48.48 -1.62 21.86
CA GLU A 646 -49.50 -0.90 21.10
C GLU A 646 -49.07 0.47 20.53
N HIS A 647 -47.99 1.08 21.02
CA HIS A 647 -47.65 2.48 20.76
C HIS A 647 -46.22 2.64 20.27
N PHE A 648 -46.07 3.34 19.14
CA PHE A 648 -44.81 3.52 18.44
C PHE A 648 -44.61 4.98 18.08
N LEU A 649 -43.37 5.42 18.20
CA LEU A 649 -42.95 6.71 17.72
C LEU A 649 -42.20 6.53 16.40
N ILE A 650 -42.57 7.35 15.43
CA ILE A 650 -41.87 7.48 14.16
C ILE A 650 -41.27 8.88 14.10
N SER A 651 -39.98 8.93 13.77
CA SER A 651 -39.27 10.18 13.52
C SER A 651 -38.91 10.31 12.05
N GLY A 652 -38.72 11.54 11.61
CA GLY A 652 -38.30 11.83 10.25
C GLY A 652 -38.35 13.32 9.94
N SER A 653 -38.69 13.63 8.70
CA SER A 653 -38.80 15.01 8.23
C SER A 653 -39.96 15.17 7.27
N VAL A 654 -40.57 16.35 7.27
CA VAL A 654 -41.67 16.71 6.38
C VAL A 654 -41.40 18.03 5.66
N VAL A 655 -41.98 18.20 4.48
CA VAL A 655 -41.90 19.47 3.74
C VAL A 655 -43.21 19.72 3.00
N LYS A 656 -43.73 20.95 3.09
CA LYS A 656 -44.86 21.36 2.23
C LYS A 656 -44.36 21.50 0.81
N GLU A 657 -45.21 21.22 -0.17
CA GLU A 657 -44.81 21.31 -1.58
C GLU A 657 -44.35 22.72 -2.00
N THR A 658 -44.81 23.76 -1.30
CA THR A 658 -44.42 25.15 -1.51
C THR A 658 -43.11 25.56 -0.82
N ASP A 659 -42.62 24.74 0.11
CA ASP A 659 -41.51 25.11 1.00
C ASP A 659 -40.21 24.51 0.49
N ALA A 660 -39.10 25.24 0.65
CA ALA A 660 -37.80 24.81 0.17
C ALA A 660 -37.06 23.86 1.15
N PHE A 661 -37.45 23.87 2.43
CA PHE A 661 -36.69 23.25 3.50
C PHE A 661 -37.52 22.26 4.30
N TRP A 662 -36.93 21.11 4.64
CA TRP A 662 -37.61 20.10 5.44
C TRP A 662 -37.61 20.49 6.91
N LYS A 663 -38.64 20.05 7.62
CA LYS A 663 -38.81 20.23 9.06
C LYS A 663 -38.74 18.89 9.75
N ALA A 664 -38.11 18.88 10.91
CA ALA A 664 -38.08 17.70 11.76
C ALA A 664 -39.51 17.36 12.19
N ALA A 665 -39.87 16.08 12.12
CA ALA A 665 -41.23 15.63 12.44
C ALA A 665 -41.19 14.39 13.31
N ILE A 666 -42.12 14.36 14.26
CA ILE A 666 -42.33 13.24 15.17
C ILE A 666 -43.81 12.90 15.15
N MET A 667 -44.11 11.61 15.06
CA MET A 667 -45.46 11.09 15.05
C MET A 667 -45.58 9.92 16.02
N MET A 668 -46.66 9.89 16.78
CA MET A 668 -47.08 8.72 17.53
C MET A 668 -48.16 7.98 16.75
N VAL A 669 -47.98 6.67 16.61
CA VAL A 669 -48.93 5.77 15.95
C VAL A 669 -49.26 4.59 16.85
N ASP A 670 -50.45 4.04 16.66
CA ASP A 670 -50.82 2.76 17.26
C ASP A 670 -50.33 1.56 16.40
N ILE A 671 -50.50 0.34 16.92
CA ILE A 671 -50.19 -0.92 16.23
C ILE A 671 -51.05 -1.20 14.98
N ASN A 672 -52.13 -0.43 14.77
CA ASN A 672 -52.93 -0.48 13.56
C ASN A 672 -52.42 0.53 12.51
N GLY A 673 -51.43 1.35 12.85
CA GLY A 673 -50.90 2.43 12.01
C GLY A 673 -51.79 3.68 11.99
N ASP A 674 -52.69 3.83 12.97
CA ASP A 674 -53.48 5.05 13.14
C ASP A 674 -52.68 6.10 13.92
N THR A 675 -52.64 7.32 13.39
CA THR A 675 -51.92 8.43 14.01
C THR A 675 -52.66 8.93 15.25
N LEU A 676 -51.97 8.89 16.39
CA LEU A 676 -52.48 9.41 17.66
C LEU A 676 -52.18 10.91 17.81
N TRP A 677 -50.95 11.31 17.49
CA TRP A 677 -50.56 12.71 17.40
C TRP A 677 -49.34 12.90 16.49
N GLN A 678 -49.16 14.13 16.02
CA GLN A 678 -47.99 14.53 15.24
C GLN A 678 -47.51 15.93 15.65
N ARG A 679 -46.20 16.16 15.56
CA ARG A 679 -45.51 17.40 15.91
C ARG A 679 -44.43 17.71 14.90
N GLU A 680 -44.22 19.00 14.67
CA GLU A 680 -43.16 19.52 13.82
C GLU A 680 -42.24 20.40 14.64
N TYR A 681 -40.95 20.33 14.32
CA TYR A 681 -39.88 21.06 14.96
C TYR A 681 -38.95 21.62 13.88
N GLY A 682 -38.22 22.68 14.23
CA GLY A 682 -37.28 23.32 13.31
C GLY A 682 -37.53 24.81 13.12
N GLY A 683 -36.54 25.47 12.52
CA GLY A 683 -36.50 26.92 12.29
C GLY A 683 -36.90 27.28 10.87
N ASP A 684 -36.20 28.24 10.25
CA ASP A 684 -36.42 28.61 8.84
C ASP A 684 -35.62 27.73 7.85
N GLY A 685 -34.62 26.98 8.33
CA GLY A 685 -33.70 26.14 7.53
C GLY A 685 -34.13 24.68 7.34
N ASP A 686 -33.24 23.84 6.79
CA ASP A 686 -33.45 22.39 6.68
C ASP A 686 -33.15 21.72 8.03
N ASP A 687 -34.17 21.09 8.62
CA ASP A 687 -34.13 20.44 9.93
C ASP A 687 -34.48 18.96 9.76
N ARG A 688 -33.54 18.07 10.12
CA ARG A 688 -33.65 16.64 9.85
C ARG A 688 -33.31 15.81 11.07
N ILE A 689 -34.13 14.79 11.32
CA ILE A 689 -33.87 13.73 12.30
C ILE A 689 -33.30 12.53 11.56
N LEU A 690 -32.24 11.95 12.09
CA LEU A 690 -31.60 10.74 11.56
C LEU A 690 -31.71 9.55 12.50
N ASP A 691 -31.69 9.78 13.81
CA ASP A 691 -31.81 8.71 14.80
C ASP A 691 -32.52 9.21 16.07
N ALA A 692 -33.04 8.26 16.85
CA ALA A 692 -33.83 8.51 18.04
C ALA A 692 -33.59 7.44 19.11
N ALA A 693 -33.58 7.86 20.38
CA ALA A 693 -33.44 6.97 21.53
C ALA A 693 -34.41 7.34 22.66
N LEU A 694 -34.94 6.31 23.33
CA LEU A 694 -35.65 6.46 24.60
C LEU A 694 -34.63 6.55 25.74
N LEU A 695 -34.77 7.53 26.61
CA LEU A 695 -33.92 7.74 27.78
C LEU A 695 -34.53 7.09 29.03
N ASP A 696 -33.70 6.84 30.05
CA ASP A 696 -34.12 6.10 31.27
C ASP A 696 -35.21 6.81 32.09
N ASP A 697 -35.35 8.12 31.91
CA ASP A 697 -36.38 8.92 32.57
C ASP A 697 -37.70 8.97 31.78
N GLY A 698 -37.78 8.26 30.65
CA GLY A 698 -38.94 8.21 29.77
C GLY A 698 -39.01 9.36 28.76
N SER A 699 -38.06 10.29 28.76
CA SER A 699 -37.93 11.31 27.70
C SER A 699 -37.32 10.72 26.43
N MET A 700 -37.50 11.41 25.31
CA MET A 700 -37.07 10.93 24.00
C MET A 700 -36.08 11.91 23.40
N ALA A 701 -34.94 11.39 22.96
CA ALA A 701 -33.87 12.18 22.37
C ALA A 701 -33.74 11.87 20.87
N PHE A 702 -33.59 12.93 20.08
CA PHE A 702 -33.49 12.89 18.64
C PHE A 702 -32.22 13.61 18.20
N ILE A 703 -31.51 13.01 17.25
CA ILE A 703 -30.29 13.58 16.70
C ILE A 703 -30.39 13.72 15.19
N GLY A 704 -29.75 14.75 14.65
CA GLY A 704 -29.62 14.94 13.22
C GLY A 704 -28.87 16.22 12.89
N PHE A 705 -29.42 17.01 11.96
CA PHE A 705 -28.83 18.29 11.59
C PHE A 705 -29.87 19.38 11.37
N THR A 706 -29.44 20.64 11.55
CA THR A 706 -30.22 21.84 11.30
C THR A 706 -29.35 22.89 10.59
N HIS A 707 -29.99 23.81 9.87
CA HIS A 707 -29.37 25.05 9.41
C HIS A 707 -29.79 26.19 10.32
N VAL A 708 -28.85 26.68 11.15
CA VAL A 708 -29.09 27.80 12.07
C VAL A 708 -28.89 29.13 11.32
N ASP A 709 -29.79 30.10 11.54
CA ASP A 709 -29.68 31.52 11.18
C ASP A 709 -29.00 31.83 9.83
N SER A 710 -29.66 31.50 8.71
CA SER A 710 -29.17 31.74 7.33
C SER A 710 -27.84 31.05 6.96
N GLY A 711 -27.34 30.14 7.82
CA GLY A 711 -26.03 29.50 7.67
C GLY A 711 -25.93 28.51 6.51
N LEU A 712 -24.85 28.64 5.73
CA LEU A 712 -24.45 27.72 4.64
C LEU A 712 -24.01 26.33 5.14
N PHE A 713 -23.74 26.16 6.44
CA PHE A 713 -23.21 24.94 7.04
C PHE A 713 -24.25 24.22 7.92
N ARG A 714 -24.18 22.88 7.95
CA ARG A 714 -25.03 22.05 8.80
C ARG A 714 -24.49 22.02 10.22
N SER A 715 -25.36 22.31 11.17
CA SER A 715 -25.08 22.15 12.60
C SER A 715 -25.70 20.85 13.10
N VAL A 716 -25.05 20.19 14.06
CA VAL A 716 -25.65 19.02 14.72
C VAL A 716 -26.84 19.50 15.54
N SER A 717 -27.98 18.82 15.46
CA SER A 717 -29.19 19.19 16.21
C SER A 717 -29.55 18.08 17.19
N LEU A 718 -29.71 18.45 18.47
CA LEU A 718 -30.26 17.61 19.53
C LEU A 718 -31.63 18.17 19.94
N LEU A 719 -32.67 17.34 19.84
CA LEU A 719 -34.01 17.63 20.32
C LEU A 719 -34.38 16.60 21.39
N ILE A 720 -34.84 17.06 22.55
CA ILE A 720 -35.37 16.21 23.62
C ILE A 720 -36.82 16.61 23.88
N THR A 721 -37.70 15.62 23.91
CA THR A 721 -39.13 15.79 24.13
C THR A 721 -39.64 14.87 25.23
N ASP A 722 -40.78 15.23 25.82
CA ASP A 722 -41.60 14.25 26.53
C ASP A 722 -42.30 13.29 25.55
N VAL A 723 -42.94 12.24 26.07
CA VAL A 723 -43.68 11.23 25.30
C VAL A 723 -44.86 11.80 24.51
N GLU A 724 -45.34 13.01 24.86
CA GLU A 724 -46.43 13.72 24.16
C GLU A 724 -45.92 14.67 23.06
N GLY A 725 -44.61 14.66 22.81
CA GLY A 725 -43.95 15.51 21.84
C GLY A 725 -43.97 16.99 22.24
N LYS A 726 -43.86 17.28 23.53
CA LYS A 726 -43.56 18.62 24.01
C LYS A 726 -42.05 18.79 24.09
N GLU A 727 -41.54 19.85 23.48
CA GLU A 727 -40.12 20.18 23.55
C GLU A 727 -39.69 20.47 24.99
N GLU A 728 -38.70 19.71 25.48
CA GLU A 728 -38.02 19.97 26.73
C GLU A 728 -36.68 20.69 26.50
N ARG A 729 -35.99 20.32 25.42
CA ARG A 729 -34.73 20.93 24.99
C ARG A 729 -34.60 20.87 23.47
N ASN A 730 -34.06 21.93 22.90
CA ASN A 730 -33.61 21.98 21.52
C ASN A 730 -32.29 22.73 21.50
N LYS A 731 -31.22 22.05 21.08
CA LYS A 731 -29.86 22.59 21.10
C LYS A 731 -29.15 22.23 19.81
N SER A 732 -28.50 23.22 19.22
CA SER A 732 -27.67 23.06 18.03
C SER A 732 -26.21 23.24 18.37
N TYR A 733 -25.35 22.48 17.72
CA TYR A 733 -23.89 22.55 17.86
C TYR A 733 -23.31 22.87 16.48
N PRO A 734 -23.11 24.16 16.15
CA PRO A 734 -22.44 24.55 14.92
C PRO A 734 -20.97 24.14 14.96
N ILE A 735 -20.47 23.61 13.84
CA ILE A 735 -19.05 23.28 13.67
C ILE A 735 -18.46 24.29 12.68
N PRO A 736 -17.69 25.30 13.14
CA PRO A 736 -17.23 26.38 12.28
C PRO A 736 -16.46 25.85 11.07
N ASN A 737 -16.87 26.24 9.85
CA ASN A 737 -16.28 25.84 8.57
C ASN A 737 -16.51 24.37 8.13
N TYR A 738 -17.34 23.61 8.86
CA TYR A 738 -17.63 22.21 8.54
C TYR A 738 -19.13 21.91 8.58
N HIS A 739 -19.54 20.86 7.88
CA HIS A 739 -20.88 20.29 8.04
C HIS A 739 -20.85 19.22 9.12
N GLY A 740 -21.51 19.48 10.24
CA GLY A 740 -21.78 18.48 11.27
C GLY A 740 -23.09 17.75 11.00
N THR A 741 -23.10 16.44 11.21
CA THR A 741 -24.31 15.62 11.13
C THR A 741 -24.30 14.60 12.25
N GLY A 742 -25.25 14.68 13.16
CA GLY A 742 -25.42 13.64 14.18
C GLY A 742 -26.12 12.43 13.58
N THR A 743 -25.50 11.26 13.64
CA THR A 743 -25.95 10.05 12.94
C THR A 743 -26.56 9.00 13.85
N ALA A 744 -26.13 8.91 15.10
CA ALA A 744 -26.66 7.96 16.07
C ALA A 744 -26.68 8.55 17.48
N ILE A 745 -27.64 8.11 18.29
CA ILE A 745 -27.79 8.53 19.69
C ILE A 745 -28.20 7.35 20.57
N ILE A 746 -27.61 7.24 21.76
CA ILE A 746 -27.96 6.23 22.77
C ILE A 746 -28.04 6.85 24.17
N GLY A 747 -28.93 6.31 25.00
CA GLY A 747 -28.92 6.57 26.45
C GLY A 747 -27.82 5.76 27.14
N LEU A 748 -27.18 6.33 28.17
CA LEU A 748 -26.07 5.71 28.89
C LEU A 748 -26.38 5.38 30.37
N GLY A 749 -27.59 5.60 30.86
CA GLY A 749 -27.83 5.62 32.31
C GLY A 749 -27.61 7.00 32.92
N ASP A 750 -28.15 7.21 34.12
CA ASP A 750 -27.90 8.37 34.98
C ASP A 750 -28.14 9.75 34.33
N GLY A 751 -29.03 9.79 33.34
CA GLY A 751 -29.36 11.02 32.60
C GLY A 751 -28.26 11.49 31.64
N LYS A 752 -27.34 10.61 31.23
CA LYS A 752 -26.34 10.88 30.19
C LYS A 752 -26.74 10.22 28.87
N MET A 753 -26.23 10.77 27.79
CA MET A 753 -26.42 10.24 26.44
C MET A 753 -25.14 10.33 25.63
N ALA A 754 -24.93 9.42 24.70
CA ALA A 754 -23.83 9.48 23.74
C ALA A 754 -24.39 9.81 22.35
N ILE A 755 -23.72 10.70 21.64
CA ILE A 755 -24.03 11.03 20.24
C ILE A 755 -22.83 10.72 19.35
N LEU A 756 -23.11 10.22 18.16
CA LEU A 756 -22.14 9.99 17.09
C LEU A 756 -22.33 11.08 16.03
N VAL A 757 -21.25 11.76 15.67
CA VAL A 757 -21.27 12.92 14.77
C VAL A 757 -20.27 12.71 13.64
N ASN A 758 -20.72 12.85 12.41
CA ASN A 758 -19.86 12.93 11.24
C ASN A 758 -19.62 14.39 10.85
N VAL A 759 -18.37 14.72 10.50
CA VAL A 759 -17.94 16.06 10.12
C VAL A 759 -17.32 16.02 8.74
N ASN A 760 -17.83 16.82 7.80
CA ASN A 760 -17.36 16.87 6.42
C ASN A 760 -16.78 18.26 6.06
N LYS A 761 -15.61 18.30 5.40
CA LYS A 761 -14.97 19.52 4.86
C LYS A 761 -15.33 19.71 3.39
N HIS A 762 -15.72 20.93 2.99
CA HIS A 762 -16.27 21.18 1.65
C HIS A 762 -15.25 21.09 0.48
N SER A 763 -13.96 20.92 0.78
CA SER A 763 -12.90 20.75 -0.22
C SER A 763 -11.87 19.71 0.26
N THR A 764 -11.76 18.61 -0.49
CA THR A 764 -10.71 17.58 -0.45
C THR A 764 -10.59 16.73 0.82
N THR A 765 -11.20 15.54 0.71
CA THR A 765 -10.70 14.22 1.14
C THR A 765 -10.47 13.93 2.61
N HIS A 766 -11.03 14.70 3.56
CA HIS A 766 -11.06 14.22 4.95
C HIS A 766 -12.41 14.36 5.65
N ASP A 767 -13.14 13.25 5.75
CA ASP A 767 -14.32 13.08 6.61
C ASP A 767 -13.89 12.39 7.91
N PHE A 768 -14.28 12.94 9.06
CA PHE A 768 -14.02 12.31 10.35
C PHE A 768 -15.27 12.16 11.20
N ALA A 769 -15.20 11.26 12.18
CA ALA A 769 -16.28 10.99 13.11
C ALA A 769 -15.86 11.31 14.55
N LEU A 770 -16.81 11.80 15.33
CA LEU A 770 -16.66 12.15 16.73
C LEU A 770 -17.74 11.41 17.53
N ILE A 771 -17.39 11.01 18.73
CA ILE A 771 -18.36 10.65 19.76
C ILE A 771 -18.36 11.76 20.82
N ALA A 772 -19.55 12.17 21.28
CA ALA A 772 -19.69 13.11 22.38
C ALA A 772 -20.67 12.56 23.43
N ILE A 773 -20.28 12.64 24.69
CA ILE A 773 -21.13 12.34 25.84
C ILE A 773 -21.75 13.64 26.31
N LEU A 774 -23.06 13.65 26.44
CA LEU A 774 -23.84 14.79 26.88
C LEU A 774 -24.49 14.50 28.23
N ASP A 775 -24.61 15.54 29.05
CA ASP A 775 -25.49 15.52 30.20
C ASP A 775 -26.97 15.65 29.77
N ARG A 776 -27.89 15.51 30.73
CA ARG A 776 -29.33 15.66 30.51
C ARG A 776 -29.72 17.01 29.91
N GLN A 777 -28.92 18.06 30.13
CA GLN A 777 -29.16 19.39 29.60
C GLN A 777 -28.62 19.58 28.18
N GLY A 778 -27.96 18.57 27.61
CA GLY A 778 -27.29 18.66 26.31
C GLY A 778 -25.96 19.41 26.39
N ASN A 779 -25.32 19.51 27.55
CA ASN A 779 -23.96 20.02 27.62
C ASN A 779 -22.98 18.89 27.37
N ILE A 780 -21.95 19.19 26.58
CA ILE A 780 -20.91 18.22 26.27
C ILE A 780 -20.08 18.00 27.53
N VAL A 781 -20.14 16.78 28.06
CA VAL A 781 -19.36 16.32 29.21
C VAL A 781 -17.98 15.88 28.77
N SER A 782 -17.92 15.19 27.63
CA SER A 782 -16.69 14.73 26.98
C SER A 782 -16.93 14.51 25.50
N ALA A 783 -15.87 14.61 24.70
CA ALA A 783 -15.92 14.29 23.28
C ALA A 783 -14.58 13.68 22.84
N HIS A 784 -14.63 12.79 21.87
CA HIS A 784 -13.46 12.12 21.34
C HIS A 784 -13.60 11.92 19.85
N ARG A 785 -12.48 12.02 19.16
CA ARG A 785 -12.38 11.77 17.73
C ARG A 785 -12.06 10.30 17.52
N LEU A 786 -12.72 9.64 16.57
CA LEU A 786 -12.58 8.21 16.34
C LEU A 786 -11.35 7.84 15.50
N ASP A 787 -10.54 8.83 15.11
CA ASP A 787 -9.47 8.69 14.12
C ASP A 787 -8.24 7.98 14.68
N ALA A 788 -7.92 6.82 14.11
CA ALA A 788 -6.62 6.18 14.23
C ALA A 788 -5.88 6.04 12.88
N ASP A 789 -6.56 5.94 11.73
CA ASP A 789 -5.93 5.72 10.41
C ASP A 789 -6.87 6.11 9.23
N GLY A 790 -6.90 7.37 8.78
CA GLY A 790 -7.62 7.79 7.55
C GLY A 790 -9.07 8.29 7.72
N ASP A 791 -9.85 8.35 6.63
CA ASP A 791 -11.23 8.84 6.66
C ASP A 791 -12.17 7.85 7.35
N VAL A 792 -12.88 8.33 8.38
CA VAL A 792 -13.82 7.53 9.16
C VAL A 792 -15.18 8.19 9.16
N ARG A 793 -16.22 7.40 8.83
CA ARG A 793 -17.62 7.79 9.03
C ARG A 793 -18.34 6.77 9.88
N GLY A 794 -18.91 7.23 10.98
CA GLY A 794 -19.81 6.43 11.81
C GLY A 794 -21.18 6.30 11.18
N SER A 795 -21.80 5.13 11.30
CA SER A 795 -23.18 4.87 10.85
C SER A 795 -24.14 4.63 12.02
N ASP A 796 -23.75 3.79 12.99
CA ASP A 796 -24.61 3.37 14.09
C ASP A 796 -23.80 3.10 15.37
N MET A 797 -24.47 3.15 16.52
CA MET A 797 -23.88 3.04 17.84
C MET A 797 -24.82 2.35 18.82
N ILE A 798 -24.31 1.45 19.66
CA ILE A 798 -25.08 0.77 20.71
C ILE A 798 -24.33 0.75 22.04
N LEU A 799 -25.08 0.67 23.14
CA LEU A 799 -24.53 0.34 24.46
C LEU A 799 -24.48 -1.19 24.61
N SER A 800 -23.30 -1.71 24.93
CA SER A 800 -23.13 -3.14 25.19
C SER A 800 -23.55 -3.51 26.62
N SER A 801 -23.89 -4.79 26.82
CA SER A 801 -24.26 -5.34 28.14
C SER A 801 -23.20 -5.18 29.23
N ASP A 802 -21.93 -5.04 28.86
CA ASP A 802 -20.82 -4.78 29.79
C ASP A 802 -20.58 -3.28 30.06
N GLY A 803 -21.41 -2.41 29.49
CA GLY A 803 -21.35 -0.95 29.63
C GLY A 803 -20.49 -0.26 28.57
N ALA A 804 -19.79 -0.99 27.70
CA ALA A 804 -18.98 -0.39 26.64
C ALA A 804 -19.84 0.20 25.52
N ILE A 805 -19.33 1.24 24.86
CA ILE A 805 -19.96 1.82 23.67
C ILE A 805 -19.36 1.15 22.44
N LEU A 806 -20.23 0.62 21.58
CA LEU A 806 -19.84 -0.01 20.32
C LEU A 806 -20.29 0.84 19.14
N ILE A 807 -19.42 0.97 18.14
CA ILE A 807 -19.62 1.84 16.98
C ILE A 807 -19.31 1.06 15.71
N THR A 808 -20.15 1.21 14.68
CA THR A 808 -19.87 0.72 13.33
C THR A 808 -19.93 1.83 12.29
N GLY A 809 -19.32 1.60 11.14
CA GLY A 809 -19.30 2.56 10.05
C GLY A 809 -18.44 2.10 8.89
N ARG A 810 -17.86 3.06 8.18
CA ARG A 810 -16.81 2.83 7.18
C ARG A 810 -15.53 3.55 7.57
N SER A 811 -14.40 2.94 7.26
CA SER A 811 -13.09 3.57 7.29
C SER A 811 -12.38 3.34 5.96
N ASP A 812 -11.38 4.16 5.64
CA ASP A 812 -10.48 3.85 4.54
C ASP A 812 -9.82 2.48 4.73
N GLY A 813 -9.64 1.75 3.64
CA GLY A 813 -8.90 0.51 3.59
C GLY A 813 -7.40 0.77 3.54
N GLN A 814 -6.60 -0.13 4.10
CA GLN A 814 -5.13 -0.04 4.08
C GLN A 814 -4.51 -0.40 2.71
N ASP A 815 -5.31 -0.47 1.64
CA ASP A 815 -4.84 -0.86 0.32
C ASP A 815 -4.62 0.32 -0.64
N MET A 816 -3.86 0.07 -1.70
CA MET A 816 -3.50 1.10 -2.69
C MET A 816 -4.65 1.51 -3.62
N PHE A 817 -5.84 0.91 -3.48
CA PHE A 817 -6.97 1.13 -4.40
C PHE A 817 -8.00 2.12 -3.86
N GLY A 818 -7.82 2.63 -2.64
CA GLY A 818 -8.80 3.48 -1.97
C GLY A 818 -10.07 2.69 -1.64
N SER A 819 -9.93 1.43 -1.25
CA SER A 819 -11.04 0.65 -0.70
C SER A 819 -11.57 1.28 0.59
N THR A 820 -12.77 0.91 1.00
CA THR A 820 -13.27 1.22 2.34
C THR A 820 -13.65 -0.06 3.04
N ASN A 821 -13.31 -0.19 4.32
CA ASN A 821 -13.70 -1.32 5.15
C ASN A 821 -14.88 -0.94 6.05
N ALA A 822 -15.77 -1.89 6.31
CA ALA A 822 -16.65 -1.78 7.47
C ALA A 822 -15.80 -1.91 8.74
N PHE A 823 -16.14 -1.21 9.81
CA PHE A 823 -15.45 -1.39 11.09
C PHE A 823 -16.41 -1.68 12.24
N LEU A 824 -15.87 -2.31 13.29
CA LEU A 824 -16.46 -2.39 14.62
C LEU A 824 -15.44 -1.88 15.62
N MET A 825 -15.83 -0.90 16.42
CA MET A 825 -15.00 -0.31 17.46
C MET A 825 -15.67 -0.47 18.81
N LYS A 826 -14.90 -0.85 19.82
CA LYS A 826 -15.33 -0.89 21.21
C LYS A 826 -14.58 0.15 22.03
N MET A 827 -15.34 0.94 22.78
CA MET A 827 -14.85 1.98 23.65
C MET A 827 -15.33 1.74 25.07
N SER A 828 -14.42 1.83 26.04
CA SER A 828 -14.80 1.79 27.45
C SER A 828 -15.58 3.06 27.84
N TYR A 829 -16.58 2.92 28.70
CA TYR A 829 -17.39 4.02 29.22
C TYR A 829 -17.43 4.00 30.75
#